data_AF-A0A3L8DZ50-F1
#
_entry.id   AF-A0A3L8DZ50-F1
#
_cell.length_a   1.000
_cell.length_b   1.000
_cell.length_c   1.000
_cell.angle_alpha   90.00
_cell.angle_beta   90.00
_cell.angle_gamma   90.00
#
_symmetry.space_group_name_H-M   'P 1'
#
loop_
_entity.id
_entity.type
_entity.pdbx_description
1 polymer ?
#
loop_
_entity_poly.entity_id
_entity_poly.type
_entity_poly.pdbx_seq_one_letter_code
_entity_poly.pdbx_strand_id
1 'polypeptide(L)'
;MALSSIRANVLPHRNSHLRFLSSVSTMKKGLVLGVYETEDESNVVLTPTATKYNALLNGKLVKNIVLIIVVMSTPGDCNTGNDSCPGSSGGLGEGSSKFSKHQQPTNVLQRMTGILEDKSNDYMCPICFDLIDTAYITRCGHTFCHNCIVKCLEIKDRCPKCSFTLSEQDIFPNFLLDELVSKYKTRTKGLAQLSSYAESGKYRTASNDSSTPASDGLRSIVAAESANLTLPDVNVMLEVLTQRKHLLEAETCTAQNKLLHEFLKHLLQQKEEQKNQLQKEVALIKKDMEEVENILKDVQSKCPRVEDVRKASENDTAQVSAIRREMLGLLDIIDSNMVKPSDKAAGGVDTFTNPSASQPSGSTLAIRRKRLHAHFDDFVQCYFDSRGKELLLGQKSQSQSEAQHGGVHSTNSGLDIFRENLVKFSRYNSLRPLATLNYSSDLFNNSTIVSSIEFDKDNEFFAIAGVTKRIKVFDYGAVIRDTVDIHYPCVEMVSSSKISCVSWNSFHKGMLASSDYEGTVTVWDASTGQRTKTFQEHEKRCWSVDFNDVDTRLIASGSDDARVKLWALNTDYSVASLEAKANVCCVKFNPRSSCHLAFGSADHCVHYYDLRNMKEALCIFKGHRKAVSYVKFINKEEIVSASTDSQLKMWNINNPLCLRSFVGHVNEKNFVGLATDGDYVACGSENNALYVYYKGLTKQLFSYKFDAVRSILELQDRREEDLNEAGPKIPKGQARVFWGLDETNYNGIAVVGLGKQNLGINKLEEIHEGKENVRAAAAVGCRALDEVEIKDIALETLGDAEAAAEGASLAAWLYQGCKNEEKKKKLPKISLYGDEGKAEWQVGTIKAQAQNWARELADTPANLMTPTIFSQRVSETLTNLGVNVQVHDKDWAEQKKMGSFLSVSRGSSEPPKFVEISYKGAEDPNAAPVTFVGKGVTFDAGGISIKPSAEMDEMRADMSGAACVAATLRAVAELKLKKNVVGLIPLTENLPSGHATKPGDLVRAMNGKTIIVDNTDAEGRLILADALCYAQEFNPRFILDIATLTGAMRVALSNSATGVFTNDGDLFDALRDAGTVTGDRVWRLPLWQHFTDEVTKKVKGADLNNIAKCKGGGSCTAAAFLREFVAKDTPWMHLDIAGVMGPAHDEVPYVPSGMTGRPTRTLIQFLQTLS
;
A
#
# COMPACT_ATOMS: atom_id res chain seq x y z
N MET A 1 3.39 -19.05 64.28
CA MET A 1 3.17 -18.42 65.61
C MET A 1 3.20 -16.91 65.35
N ALA A 2 2.10 -16.17 65.57
CA ALA A 2 1.68 -15.57 66.86
C ALA A 2 2.66 -14.46 67.32
N LEU A 3 2.26 -13.25 67.75
CA LEU A 3 0.95 -12.65 68.09
C LEU A 3 0.70 -11.36 67.23
N SER A 4 -0.47 -10.69 67.11
CA SER A 4 -1.43 -10.18 68.12
C SER A 4 -0.78 -9.10 69.04
N SER A 5 -1.38 -7.95 69.42
CA SER A 5 -2.76 -7.42 69.33
C SER A 5 -2.80 -5.86 69.61
N ILE A 6 -3.60 -5.03 68.90
CA ILE A 6 -4.90 -4.40 69.29
C ILE A 6 -4.88 -2.92 69.82
N ARG A 7 -5.73 -2.05 69.21
CA ARG A 7 -6.33 -0.75 69.68
C ARG A 7 -5.40 0.48 69.93
N ALA A 8 -5.85 1.75 69.83
CA ALA A 8 -7.02 2.36 69.15
C ALA A 8 -7.03 3.91 69.12
N ASN A 9 -7.88 4.46 68.23
CA ASN A 9 -8.67 5.70 68.31
C ASN A 9 -8.09 7.11 68.00
N VAL A 10 -9.01 7.93 67.44
CA VAL A 10 -9.10 9.41 67.31
C VAL A 10 -8.54 10.09 66.04
N LEU A 11 -9.32 11.08 65.58
CA LEU A 11 -9.30 11.92 64.36
C LEU A 11 -8.93 13.39 64.73
N PRO A 12 -8.86 14.40 63.82
CA PRO A 12 -8.47 14.45 62.40
C PRO A 12 -7.54 15.65 62.02
N HIS A 13 -7.23 15.78 60.72
CA HIS A 13 -7.11 17.03 59.92
C HIS A 13 -5.81 17.90 59.84
N ARG A 14 -5.43 18.15 58.57
CA ARG A 14 -4.88 19.38 57.92
C ARG A 14 -3.42 19.82 58.11
N ASN A 15 -2.71 19.86 56.96
CA ASN A 15 -1.81 20.92 56.43
C ASN A 15 -0.69 21.47 57.36
N SER A 16 0.62 21.38 57.08
CA SER A 16 1.31 21.72 55.82
C SER A 16 2.85 21.80 56.03
N HIS A 17 3.60 21.90 54.91
CA HIS A 17 4.93 22.54 54.72
C HIS A 17 6.28 21.92 55.21
N LEU A 18 7.20 21.82 54.21
CA LEU A 18 8.66 22.11 54.20
C LEU A 18 9.73 20.99 54.45
N ARG A 19 10.61 20.86 53.42
CA ARG A 19 12.09 20.61 53.46
C ARG A 19 12.59 19.20 53.86
N PHE A 20 13.67 18.63 53.28
CA PHE A 20 14.43 18.93 52.03
C PHE A 20 15.27 17.68 51.61
N LEU A 21 15.66 17.60 50.32
CA LEU A 21 16.67 16.73 49.66
C LEU A 21 17.29 15.48 50.36
N SER A 22 17.21 14.31 49.70
CA SER A 22 18.42 13.53 49.29
C SER A 22 18.14 12.38 48.29
N SER A 23 18.57 12.56 47.03
CA SER A 23 19.31 11.60 46.16
C SER A 23 18.91 10.12 45.94
N VAL A 24 19.09 9.68 44.68
CA VAL A 24 19.36 8.29 44.16
C VAL A 24 18.17 7.41 43.70
N SER A 25 18.21 7.12 42.38
CA SER A 25 17.74 5.95 41.60
C SER A 25 16.27 5.44 41.62
N THR A 26 15.75 5.26 40.40
CA THR A 26 14.88 4.15 39.96
C THR A 26 13.68 3.74 40.82
N MET A 27 12.48 4.18 40.43
CA MET A 27 11.28 3.35 40.57
C MET A 27 10.52 3.24 39.24
N LYS A 28 10.25 1.99 38.85
CA LYS A 28 9.46 1.61 37.67
C LYS A 28 8.02 2.12 37.80
N LYS A 29 7.42 2.56 36.69
CA LYS A 29 5.96 2.61 36.51
C LYS A 29 5.57 2.24 35.08
N GLY A 30 5.37 0.95 34.85
CA GLY A 30 4.60 0.44 33.72
C GLY A 30 3.32 -0.22 34.22
N LEU A 31 2.34 -0.39 33.33
CA LEU A 31 1.04 -1.06 33.55
C LEU A 31 0.13 -0.33 34.58
N VAL A 32 -1.21 -0.54 34.61
CA VAL A 32 -2.04 -1.60 34.02
C VAL A 32 -3.49 -1.12 33.72
N LEU A 33 -4.27 -2.01 33.07
CA LEU A 33 -5.74 -2.23 33.15
C LEU A 33 -6.68 -1.32 32.35
N GLY A 34 -7.50 -1.97 31.53
CA GLY A 34 -8.57 -1.36 30.72
C GLY A 34 -9.92 -1.20 31.42
N VAL A 35 -10.85 -0.64 30.66
CA VAL A 35 -12.23 -0.30 31.03
C VAL A 35 -13.14 -0.72 29.87
N TYR A 36 -14.31 -1.29 30.18
CA TYR A 36 -15.32 -1.63 29.17
C TYR A 36 -16.37 -0.52 29.07
N GLU A 37 -16.67 -0.09 27.85
CA GLU A 37 -17.71 0.90 27.56
C GLU A 37 -19.07 0.21 27.43
N THR A 38 -20.13 0.87 27.91
CA THR A 38 -21.53 0.40 27.79
C THR A 38 -22.41 1.55 27.30
N GLU A 39 -23.58 1.25 26.74
CA GLU A 39 -24.45 2.24 26.08
C GLU A 39 -25.18 3.22 27.03
N ASP A 40 -24.91 3.17 28.34
CA ASP A 40 -25.55 3.99 29.38
C ASP A 40 -24.47 4.67 30.26
N GLU A 41 -24.43 6.01 30.24
CA GLU A 41 -23.42 6.84 30.94
C GLU A 41 -23.36 6.60 32.46
N SER A 42 -24.35 5.90 33.04
CA SER A 42 -24.42 5.59 34.46
C SER A 42 -23.70 4.29 34.89
N ASN A 43 -23.38 3.37 33.98
CA ASN A 43 -22.89 2.02 34.32
C ASN A 43 -21.59 1.61 33.59
N VAL A 44 -20.45 2.10 34.08
CA VAL A 44 -19.11 1.68 33.65
C VAL A 44 -18.61 0.52 34.52
N VAL A 45 -18.58 -0.68 33.96
CA VAL A 45 -18.11 -1.89 34.66
C VAL A 45 -16.58 -1.98 34.61
N LEU A 46 -15.94 -1.61 35.72
CA LEU A 46 -14.51 -1.72 35.91
C LEU A 46 -14.11 -3.13 36.33
N THR A 47 -12.99 -3.64 35.80
CA THR A 47 -12.35 -4.86 36.33
C THR A 47 -11.98 -4.66 37.81
N PRO A 48 -11.98 -5.70 38.68
CA PRO A 48 -11.81 -5.53 40.13
C PRO A 48 -10.56 -4.74 40.56
N THR A 49 -9.49 -4.82 39.76
CA THR A 49 -8.25 -4.09 39.98
C THR A 49 -8.31 -2.65 39.45
N ALA A 50 -8.97 -2.40 38.32
CA ALA A 50 -9.27 -1.04 37.84
C ALA A 50 -10.21 -0.29 38.81
N THR A 51 -11.17 -0.97 39.44
CA THR A 51 -12.06 -0.38 40.46
C THR A 51 -11.27 0.19 41.64
N LYS A 52 -10.31 -0.56 42.18
CA LYS A 52 -9.41 -0.08 43.25
C LYS A 52 -8.56 1.11 42.79
N TYR A 53 -8.09 1.10 41.55
CA TYR A 53 -7.23 2.16 41.03
C TYR A 53 -7.99 3.46 40.68
N ASN A 54 -9.20 3.35 40.14
CA ASN A 54 -10.07 4.51 39.89
C ASN A 54 -10.54 5.18 41.19
N ALA A 55 -10.76 4.40 42.25
CA ALA A 55 -11.03 4.93 43.60
C ALA A 55 -9.81 5.69 44.17
N LEU A 56 -8.58 5.21 43.95
CA LEU A 56 -7.33 5.91 44.30
C LEU A 56 -7.11 7.21 43.49
N LEU A 57 -7.82 7.41 42.39
CA LEU A 57 -7.67 8.54 41.46
C LEU A 57 -8.91 9.45 41.40
N ASN A 58 -9.85 9.32 42.34
CA ASN A 58 -11.11 10.08 42.39
C ASN A 58 -11.88 10.09 41.05
N GLY A 59 -12.06 8.91 40.43
CA GLY A 59 -12.95 8.74 39.27
C GLY A 59 -12.36 9.15 37.91
N LYS A 60 -11.08 9.57 37.85
CA LYS A 60 -10.46 10.12 36.63
C LYS A 60 -10.18 9.11 35.51
N LEU A 61 -10.28 7.80 35.75
CA LEU A 61 -9.92 6.78 34.75
C LEU A 61 -10.90 6.72 33.56
N VAL A 62 -12.17 7.06 33.80
CA VAL A 62 -13.32 6.73 32.94
C VAL A 62 -13.36 7.49 31.60
N LYS A 63 -12.56 8.55 31.40
CA LYS A 63 -12.85 9.54 30.36
C LYS A 63 -12.15 9.43 28.99
N ASN A 64 -11.17 8.53 28.75
CA ASN A 64 -10.39 8.52 27.48
C ASN A 64 -9.51 7.25 27.24
N ILE A 65 -9.39 6.80 25.97
CA ILE A 65 -8.38 5.90 25.30
C ILE A 65 -8.76 4.41 25.00
N VAL A 66 -8.21 3.88 23.88
CA VAL A 66 -8.42 2.55 23.25
C VAL A 66 -7.07 1.91 22.80
N LEU A 67 -6.92 0.58 23.06
CA LEU A 67 -6.04 -0.48 22.47
C LEU A 67 -4.48 -0.37 22.40
N ILE A 68 -3.75 -1.44 22.80
CA ILE A 68 -2.31 -1.74 22.48
C ILE A 68 -2.02 -3.27 22.53
N ILE A 69 -1.39 -3.85 21.49
CA ILE A 69 -0.90 -5.25 21.43
C ILE A 69 0.56 -5.38 21.91
N VAL A 70 0.88 -6.44 22.67
CA VAL A 70 2.22 -6.72 23.25
C VAL A 70 2.54 -8.25 23.25
N VAL A 71 3.76 -8.69 23.61
CA VAL A 71 4.28 -10.10 23.54
C VAL A 71 4.89 -10.56 24.89
N MET A 72 5.50 -11.75 25.01
CA MET A 72 6.68 -12.06 25.86
C MET A 72 7.15 -13.52 25.63
N SER A 73 8.44 -13.80 25.90
CA SER A 73 9.00 -15.16 26.02
C SER A 73 9.22 -15.54 27.49
N THR A 74 9.14 -16.84 27.81
CA THR A 74 8.98 -17.37 29.19
C THR A 74 10.19 -18.23 29.64
N PRO A 75 10.36 -18.56 30.94
CA PRO A 75 9.58 -19.63 31.60
C PRO A 75 9.20 -19.40 33.09
N GLY A 76 8.18 -20.09 33.62
CA GLY A 76 7.97 -20.24 35.08
C GLY A 76 6.54 -20.42 35.64
N ASP A 77 6.07 -21.67 35.71
CA ASP A 77 5.17 -22.32 36.70
C ASP A 77 3.98 -21.59 37.42
N CYS A 78 2.78 -22.11 37.09
CA CYS A 78 1.77 -22.74 37.99
C CYS A 78 0.62 -21.99 38.73
N ASN A 79 -0.55 -22.67 38.67
CA ASN A 79 -1.65 -22.80 39.65
C ASN A 79 -2.65 -21.65 40.00
N THR A 80 -3.93 -21.96 39.70
CA THR A 80 -5.17 -21.71 40.49
C THR A 80 -5.59 -20.27 40.86
N GLY A 81 -6.86 -19.86 40.74
CA GLY A 81 -8.05 -20.54 40.20
C GLY A 81 -9.38 -19.92 40.68
N ASN A 82 -10.49 -20.36 40.07
CA ASN A 82 -11.90 -20.28 40.51
C ASN A 82 -12.70 -18.94 40.57
N ASP A 83 -13.93 -19.08 40.04
CA ASP A 83 -15.23 -18.58 40.52
C ASP A 83 -15.85 -17.19 40.17
N SER A 84 -16.98 -17.32 39.47
CA SER A 84 -18.30 -16.70 39.73
C SER A 84 -18.75 -15.40 39.03
N CYS A 85 -19.53 -15.62 37.96
CA CYS A 85 -20.76 -14.88 37.57
C CYS A 85 -21.83 -14.92 38.72
N PRO A 86 -23.02 -14.23 38.68
CA PRO A 86 -23.77 -13.84 37.46
C PRO A 86 -24.71 -12.59 37.47
N GLY A 87 -25.09 -12.15 36.25
CA GLY A 87 -26.45 -11.67 35.90
C GLY A 87 -26.90 -10.26 36.34
N SER A 88 -28.08 -9.77 35.96
CA SER A 88 -29.00 -10.15 34.84
C SER A 88 -30.12 -9.10 34.65
N SER A 89 -30.70 -8.99 33.44
CA SER A 89 -31.94 -8.24 33.06
C SER A 89 -31.96 -6.70 33.27
N GLY A 90 -32.78 -5.89 32.56
CA GLY A 90 -33.65 -6.18 31.40
C GLY A 90 -34.78 -5.13 31.20
N GLY A 91 -35.35 -5.05 29.98
CA GLY A 91 -36.47 -4.17 29.58
C GLY A 91 -36.03 -2.97 28.72
N LEU A 92 -36.41 -2.82 27.43
CA LEU A 92 -37.73 -2.73 26.77
C LEU A 92 -38.42 -1.35 26.91
N GLY A 93 -38.65 -0.69 25.77
CA GLY A 93 -39.44 0.55 25.66
C GLY A 93 -39.57 1.02 24.21
N GLU A 94 -40.68 0.68 23.54
CA GLU A 94 -41.00 1.20 22.20
C GLU A 94 -41.61 2.62 22.26
N GLY A 95 -41.35 3.45 21.24
CA GLY A 95 -42.00 4.77 21.09
C GLY A 95 -41.79 5.33 19.68
N SER A 96 -42.87 5.69 18.97
CA SER A 96 -42.81 6.02 17.54
C SER A 96 -43.45 7.37 17.17
N SER A 97 -43.12 7.85 15.96
CA SER A 97 -43.81 8.93 15.21
C SER A 97 -43.52 10.40 15.65
N LYS A 98 -43.69 11.47 14.83
CA LYS A 98 -43.91 11.65 13.36
C LYS A 98 -43.79 13.16 12.97
N PHE A 99 -43.38 13.47 11.72
CA PHE A 99 -43.42 14.80 11.05
C PHE A 99 -42.58 15.94 11.71
N SER A 100 -42.28 17.11 11.09
CA SER A 100 -42.57 17.73 9.77
C SER A 100 -41.29 18.42 9.24
N LYS A 101 -40.84 18.31 7.98
CA LYS A 101 -41.35 18.85 6.70
C LYS A 101 -41.37 20.39 6.56
N HIS A 102 -40.43 20.93 5.76
CA HIS A 102 -40.57 22.00 4.76
C HIS A 102 -39.26 22.06 3.92
N GLN A 103 -39.17 22.72 2.76
CA GLN A 103 -39.89 22.49 1.49
C GLN A 103 -39.05 23.09 0.33
N GLN A 104 -39.21 22.58 -0.89
CA GLN A 104 -38.59 23.16 -2.11
C GLN A 104 -39.38 24.38 -2.63
N PRO A 105 -38.90 25.02 -3.71
CA PRO A 105 -39.57 24.83 -5.01
C PRO A 105 -38.63 24.15 -6.04
N THR A 106 -38.99 23.13 -6.83
CA THR A 106 -40.17 22.84 -7.70
C THR A 106 -40.31 23.85 -8.85
N ASN A 107 -40.28 23.45 -10.12
CA ASN A 107 -41.34 22.82 -10.93
C ASN A 107 -40.76 22.50 -12.35
N VAL A 108 -41.30 21.78 -13.35
CA VAL A 108 -42.45 20.88 -13.68
C VAL A 108 -42.24 20.49 -15.18
N LEU A 109 -42.67 19.42 -15.86
CA LEU A 109 -43.07 17.99 -15.73
C LEU A 109 -43.22 17.49 -17.21
N GLN A 110 -43.39 16.23 -17.63
CA GLN A 110 -43.09 14.85 -17.16
C GLN A 110 -43.54 13.88 -18.28
N ARG A 111 -42.79 12.81 -18.59
CA ARG A 111 -43.40 11.61 -19.18
C ARG A 111 -42.62 10.35 -18.82
N MET A 112 -43.33 9.29 -18.42
CA MET A 112 -42.79 7.99 -18.02
C MET A 112 -43.19 6.93 -19.04
N THR A 113 -42.32 5.94 -19.27
CA THR A 113 -42.53 4.47 -19.15
C THR A 113 -41.56 3.74 -20.08
N GLY A 114 -40.77 2.79 -19.56
CA GLY A 114 -39.93 1.91 -20.37
C GLY A 114 -39.00 1.06 -19.50
N ILE A 115 -39.06 -0.26 -19.65
CA ILE A 115 -38.16 -1.22 -19.00
C ILE A 115 -37.00 -1.50 -19.96
N LEU A 116 -35.77 -1.17 -19.55
CA LEU A 116 -34.50 -1.79 -19.93
C LEU A 116 -33.33 -0.99 -19.33
N GLU A 117 -32.31 -1.66 -18.81
CA GLU A 117 -31.02 -1.02 -18.49
C GLU A 117 -30.24 -0.81 -19.79
N ASP A 118 -30.45 0.34 -20.43
CA ASP A 118 -29.91 0.59 -21.76
C ASP A 118 -28.42 0.98 -21.73
N LYS A 119 -27.57 0.00 -22.05
CA LYS A 119 -26.11 0.12 -22.20
C LYS A 119 -25.69 0.90 -23.47
N SER A 120 -26.61 1.64 -24.10
CA SER A 120 -26.32 2.52 -25.23
C SER A 120 -25.55 3.79 -24.83
N ASN A 121 -25.79 4.32 -23.63
CA ASN A 121 -25.29 5.63 -23.20
C ASN A 121 -23.77 5.74 -23.08
N ASP A 122 -23.06 4.63 -22.82
CA ASP A 122 -21.60 4.64 -22.60
C ASP A 122 -20.78 5.02 -23.86
N TYR A 123 -21.41 4.98 -25.04
CA TYR A 123 -20.81 5.34 -26.32
C TYR A 123 -21.25 6.72 -26.85
N MET A 124 -22.07 7.45 -26.09
CA MET A 124 -22.69 8.71 -26.51
C MET A 124 -21.92 9.92 -25.97
N CYS A 125 -21.72 10.93 -26.80
CA CYS A 125 -21.02 12.16 -26.44
C CYS A 125 -21.94 13.09 -25.63
N PRO A 126 -21.63 13.47 -24.38
CA PRO A 126 -22.50 14.33 -23.56
C PRO A 126 -22.65 15.80 -24.02
N ILE A 127 -22.15 16.15 -25.22
CA ILE A 127 -22.21 17.51 -25.79
C ILE A 127 -23.14 17.55 -27.02
N CYS A 128 -22.95 16.64 -27.98
CA CYS A 128 -23.79 16.55 -29.18
C CYS A 128 -24.92 15.51 -29.07
N PHE A 129 -24.87 14.61 -28.08
CA PHE A 129 -25.82 13.51 -27.88
C PHE A 129 -25.88 12.51 -29.05
N ASP A 130 -24.82 12.44 -29.86
CA ASP A 130 -24.56 11.39 -30.86
C ASP A 130 -23.53 10.38 -30.36
N LEU A 131 -23.38 9.26 -31.09
CA LEU A 131 -22.26 8.33 -30.93
C LEU A 131 -20.92 9.07 -31.04
N ILE A 132 -19.99 8.79 -30.12
CA ILE A 132 -18.68 9.45 -30.07
C ILE A 132 -17.94 9.27 -31.41
N ASP A 133 -17.55 10.37 -32.04
CA ASP A 133 -16.95 10.27 -33.37
C ASP A 133 -15.46 9.95 -33.33
N THR A 134 -14.73 10.70 -32.50
CA THR A 134 -13.32 10.52 -32.13
C THR A 134 -13.19 10.73 -30.62
N ALA A 135 -12.93 9.66 -29.87
CA ALA A 135 -12.98 9.65 -28.41
C ALA A 135 -11.77 10.35 -27.78
N TYR A 136 -12.03 11.43 -27.02
CA TYR A 136 -11.01 12.15 -26.26
C TYR A 136 -11.41 12.26 -24.79
N ILE A 137 -10.53 11.80 -23.90
CA ILE A 137 -10.70 11.85 -22.45
C ILE A 137 -10.04 13.11 -21.88
N THR A 138 -10.80 13.84 -21.08
CA THR A 138 -10.30 14.98 -20.31
C THR A 138 -9.56 14.52 -19.06
N ARG A 139 -8.63 15.34 -18.54
CA ARG A 139 -7.91 15.11 -17.28
C ARG A 139 -8.81 14.82 -16.06
N CYS A 140 -10.08 15.23 -16.10
CA CYS A 140 -11.07 14.93 -15.06
C CYS A 140 -11.83 13.59 -15.27
N GLY A 141 -11.37 12.73 -16.17
CA GLY A 141 -11.90 11.38 -16.42
C GLY A 141 -13.09 11.31 -17.39
N HIS A 142 -13.59 12.44 -17.89
CA HIS A 142 -14.77 12.47 -18.76
C HIS A 142 -14.39 12.45 -20.25
N THR A 143 -15.05 11.60 -21.03
CA THR A 143 -14.79 11.42 -22.47
C THR A 143 -15.87 12.06 -23.34
N PHE A 144 -15.45 12.64 -24.48
CA PHE A 144 -16.28 13.37 -25.45
C PHE A 144 -15.76 13.14 -26.89
N CYS A 145 -16.51 13.61 -27.90
CA CYS A 145 -15.93 13.81 -29.24
C CYS A 145 -14.87 14.92 -29.21
N HIS A 146 -13.73 14.74 -29.87
CA HIS A 146 -12.67 15.76 -30.01
C HIS A 146 -13.21 17.15 -30.40
N ASN A 147 -13.91 17.22 -31.53
CA ASN A 147 -14.47 18.46 -32.09
C ASN A 147 -15.61 19.07 -31.24
N CYS A 148 -16.15 18.31 -30.27
CA CYS A 148 -17.12 18.83 -29.31
C CYS A 148 -16.43 19.41 -28.07
N ILE A 149 -15.44 18.72 -27.50
CA ILE A 149 -14.74 19.23 -26.31
C ILE A 149 -13.89 20.46 -26.65
N VAL A 150 -13.17 20.48 -27.79
CA VAL A 150 -12.42 21.67 -28.24
C VAL A 150 -13.33 22.89 -28.33
N LYS A 151 -14.48 22.79 -29.02
CA LYS A 151 -15.47 23.88 -29.12
C LYS A 151 -16.13 24.27 -27.80
N CYS A 152 -16.23 23.34 -26.84
CA CYS A 152 -16.64 23.71 -25.49
C CYS A 152 -15.55 24.54 -24.78
N LEU A 153 -14.27 24.16 -24.91
CA LEU A 153 -13.13 24.89 -24.34
C LEU A 153 -12.97 26.29 -24.95
N GLU A 154 -13.11 26.44 -26.27
CA GLU A 154 -13.15 27.73 -26.98
C GLU A 154 -14.17 28.73 -26.41
N ILE A 155 -15.25 28.23 -25.79
CA ILE A 155 -16.35 29.05 -25.24
C ILE A 155 -16.25 29.15 -23.71
N LYS A 156 -15.75 28.12 -23.02
CA LYS A 156 -15.56 28.02 -21.56
C LYS A 156 -14.46 27.00 -21.24
N ASP A 157 -13.39 27.42 -20.55
CA ASP A 157 -12.28 26.57 -20.08
C ASP A 157 -12.66 25.54 -18.98
N ARG A 158 -13.77 24.79 -19.15
CA ARG A 158 -14.34 23.89 -18.15
C ARG A 158 -14.98 22.65 -18.77
N CYS A 159 -14.80 21.51 -18.12
CA CYS A 159 -15.47 20.26 -18.47
C CYS A 159 -17.00 20.41 -18.45
N PRO A 160 -17.72 20.11 -19.56
CA PRO A 160 -19.18 20.19 -19.60
C PRO A 160 -19.91 19.27 -18.62
N LYS A 161 -19.27 18.18 -18.16
CA LYS A 161 -19.89 17.18 -17.26
C LYS A 161 -19.64 17.42 -15.77
N CYS A 162 -18.57 18.10 -15.36
CA CYS A 162 -18.26 18.34 -13.94
C CYS A 162 -17.73 19.76 -13.61
N SER A 163 -17.71 20.69 -14.56
CA SER A 163 -17.24 22.08 -14.41
C SER A 163 -15.78 22.28 -13.96
N PHE A 164 -14.99 21.20 -13.85
CA PHE A 164 -13.54 21.23 -13.60
C PHE A 164 -12.83 22.03 -14.70
N THR A 165 -11.92 22.93 -14.33
CA THR A 165 -11.19 23.79 -15.29
C THR A 165 -10.27 22.95 -16.18
N LEU A 166 -10.28 23.19 -17.49
CA LEU A 166 -9.52 22.42 -18.48
C LEU A 166 -8.94 23.36 -19.55
N SER A 167 -7.76 23.03 -20.07
CA SER A 167 -7.19 23.60 -21.29
C SER A 167 -7.16 22.58 -22.43
N GLU A 168 -6.81 23.01 -23.65
CA GLU A 168 -6.55 22.10 -24.77
C GLU A 168 -5.40 21.10 -24.50
N GLN A 169 -4.55 21.35 -23.50
CA GLN A 169 -3.47 20.44 -23.08
C GLN A 169 -3.95 19.40 -22.05
N ASP A 170 -5.19 19.51 -21.56
CA ASP A 170 -5.82 18.58 -20.62
C ASP A 170 -6.78 17.58 -21.31
N ILE A 171 -6.74 17.47 -22.65
CA ILE A 171 -7.47 16.46 -23.44
C ILE A 171 -6.52 15.48 -24.12
N PHE A 172 -6.84 14.18 -24.03
CA PHE A 172 -5.99 13.08 -24.52
C PHE A 172 -6.82 12.11 -25.37
N PRO A 173 -6.27 11.50 -26.44
CA PRO A 173 -6.99 10.49 -27.21
C PRO A 173 -7.32 9.25 -26.36
N ASN A 174 -8.55 8.77 -26.43
CA ASN A 174 -9.03 7.59 -25.72
C ASN A 174 -9.17 6.41 -26.72
N PHE A 175 -8.03 5.91 -27.19
CA PHE A 175 -7.96 4.87 -28.23
C PHE A 175 -8.78 3.60 -27.91
N LEU A 176 -8.84 3.21 -26.63
CA LEU A 176 -9.62 2.05 -26.17
C LEU A 176 -11.13 2.25 -26.39
N LEU A 177 -11.67 3.43 -26.04
CA LEU A 177 -13.08 3.71 -26.31
C LEU A 177 -13.34 3.93 -27.79
N ASP A 178 -12.39 4.53 -28.53
CA ASP A 178 -12.51 4.75 -29.98
C ASP A 178 -12.64 3.42 -30.74
N GLU A 179 -11.85 2.41 -30.38
CA GLU A 179 -11.95 1.06 -30.94
C GLU A 179 -13.30 0.39 -30.61
N LEU A 180 -13.78 0.52 -29.37
CA LEU A 180 -15.08 -0.01 -28.94
C LEU A 180 -16.25 0.66 -29.66
N VAL A 181 -16.22 1.99 -29.79
CA VAL A 181 -17.24 2.76 -30.51
C VAL A 181 -17.19 2.46 -32.01
N SER A 182 -16.01 2.24 -32.59
CA SER A 182 -15.85 1.80 -33.98
C SER A 182 -16.46 0.41 -34.23
N LYS A 183 -16.21 -0.55 -33.31
CA LYS A 183 -16.85 -1.88 -33.32
C LYS A 183 -18.38 -1.77 -33.16
N TYR A 184 -18.87 -0.88 -32.30
CA TYR A 184 -20.30 -0.61 -32.11
C TYR A 184 -20.96 0.03 -33.34
N LYS A 185 -20.34 1.08 -33.93
CA LYS A 185 -20.74 1.74 -35.19
C LYS A 185 -20.85 0.71 -36.33
N THR A 186 -19.91 -0.23 -36.41
CA THR A 186 -19.92 -1.31 -37.41
C THR A 186 -21.08 -2.28 -37.19
N ARG A 187 -21.32 -2.70 -35.93
CA ARG A 187 -22.41 -3.61 -35.57
C ARG A 187 -23.80 -3.00 -35.79
N THR A 188 -23.97 -1.71 -35.50
CA THR A 188 -25.23 -0.98 -35.72
C THR A 188 -25.50 -0.70 -37.20
N LYS A 189 -24.49 -0.34 -38.01
CA LYS A 189 -24.64 -0.20 -39.47
C LYS A 189 -25.08 -1.52 -40.15
N GLY A 190 -24.61 -2.67 -39.64
CA GLY A 190 -25.07 -3.99 -40.08
C GLY A 190 -26.55 -4.28 -39.81
N LEU A 191 -27.13 -3.70 -38.75
CA LEU A 191 -28.57 -3.79 -38.48
C LEU A 191 -29.38 -2.76 -39.31
N ALA A 192 -28.89 -1.52 -39.43
CA ALA A 192 -29.62 -0.44 -40.10
C ALA A 192 -29.91 -0.73 -41.60
N GLN A 193 -29.02 -1.45 -42.29
CA GLN A 193 -29.24 -1.85 -43.69
C GLN A 193 -30.31 -2.94 -43.87
N LEU A 194 -30.75 -3.61 -42.80
CA LEU A 194 -31.88 -4.54 -42.82
C LEU A 194 -33.23 -3.85 -42.60
N SER A 195 -33.26 -2.64 -42.03
CA SER A 195 -34.50 -1.93 -41.69
C SER A 195 -34.99 -0.92 -42.74
N SER A 196 -34.12 -0.42 -43.63
CA SER A 196 -34.45 0.71 -44.53
C SER A 196 -35.07 0.33 -45.89
N TYR A 197 -35.51 -0.92 -46.09
CA TYR A 197 -36.09 -1.40 -47.35
C TYR A 197 -37.63 -1.44 -47.36
N ALA A 198 -38.28 -0.95 -46.29
CA ALA A 198 -39.70 -1.20 -46.03
C ALA A 198 -40.56 0.07 -45.84
N GLU A 199 -40.18 1.24 -46.40
CA GLU A 199 -41.15 2.34 -46.54
C GLU A 199 -40.87 3.34 -47.67
N SER A 200 -41.94 3.69 -48.42
CA SER A 200 -42.10 4.82 -49.34
C SER A 200 -40.96 5.20 -50.32
N GLY A 201 -41.23 5.11 -51.63
CA GLY A 201 -40.56 5.93 -52.65
C GLY A 201 -41.55 6.84 -53.38
N LYS A 202 -41.11 8.01 -53.87
CA LYS A 202 -41.69 8.75 -55.02
C LYS A 202 -40.90 10.04 -55.40
N TYR A 203 -40.54 10.14 -56.70
CA TYR A 203 -40.24 11.34 -57.53
C TYR A 203 -39.10 12.34 -57.19
N ARG A 204 -38.11 12.37 -58.12
CA ARG A 204 -37.44 13.55 -58.75
C ARG A 204 -36.49 14.43 -57.88
N THR A 205 -35.46 15.12 -58.42
CA THR A 205 -34.92 15.25 -59.80
C THR A 205 -33.40 15.44 -59.80
N ALA A 206 -32.75 15.35 -60.97
CA ALA A 206 -31.31 15.31 -61.16
C ALA A 206 -30.52 16.63 -61.01
N SER A 207 -29.24 16.49 -60.67
CA SER A 207 -28.12 17.25 -61.25
C SER A 207 -26.84 16.40 -61.21
N ASN A 208 -25.96 16.54 -62.20
CA ASN A 208 -24.72 15.76 -62.32
C ASN A 208 -23.59 16.35 -61.47
N ASP A 209 -22.63 15.52 -61.02
CA ASP A 209 -21.28 15.58 -61.60
C ASP A 209 -20.54 14.23 -61.46
N SER A 210 -19.47 14.01 -62.23
CA SER A 210 -18.90 12.67 -62.45
C SER A 210 -17.51 12.44 -61.85
N SER A 211 -17.40 11.53 -60.85
CA SER A 211 -16.22 10.65 -60.66
C SER A 211 -16.42 9.68 -59.47
N THR A 212 -16.62 8.39 -59.75
CA THR A 212 -16.73 7.33 -58.71
C THR A 212 -16.02 6.03 -59.15
N PRO A 213 -15.16 5.42 -58.30
CA PRO A 213 -14.37 4.25 -58.66
C PRO A 213 -15.10 2.92 -58.42
N ALA A 214 -15.60 2.30 -59.49
CA ALA A 214 -15.63 0.85 -59.73
C ALA A 214 -16.13 -0.14 -58.64
N SER A 215 -16.88 0.28 -57.62
CA SER A 215 -17.38 -0.58 -56.54
C SER A 215 -18.84 -1.04 -56.71
N ASP A 216 -19.72 -0.23 -57.29
CA ASP A 216 -21.16 -0.54 -57.41
C ASP A 216 -21.51 -1.46 -58.60
N GLY A 217 -20.58 -1.71 -59.53
CA GLY A 217 -20.85 -2.42 -60.79
C GLY A 217 -21.47 -3.82 -60.61
N LEU A 218 -21.05 -4.57 -59.59
CA LEU A 218 -21.64 -5.90 -59.34
C LEU A 218 -23.09 -5.81 -58.84
N ARG A 219 -23.42 -4.75 -58.08
CA ARG A 219 -24.78 -4.51 -57.56
C ARG A 219 -25.74 -4.10 -58.68
N SER A 220 -25.30 -3.26 -59.61
CA SER A 220 -26.12 -2.87 -60.76
C SER A 220 -26.32 -4.00 -61.77
N ILE A 221 -25.29 -4.84 -62.03
CA ILE A 221 -25.41 -6.02 -62.90
C ILE A 221 -26.41 -7.03 -62.30
N VAL A 222 -26.22 -7.45 -61.04
CA VAL A 222 -27.11 -8.44 -60.41
C VAL A 222 -28.54 -7.93 -60.29
N ALA A 223 -28.76 -6.63 -60.05
CA ALA A 223 -30.09 -6.03 -60.03
C ALA A 223 -30.73 -5.87 -61.42
N ALA A 224 -29.95 -5.77 -62.49
CA ALA A 224 -30.46 -5.68 -63.86
C ALA A 224 -30.82 -7.06 -64.45
N GLU A 225 -30.03 -8.10 -64.13
CA GLU A 225 -30.21 -9.44 -64.69
C GLU A 225 -31.05 -10.39 -63.80
N SER A 226 -31.45 -9.98 -62.59
CA SER A 226 -32.20 -10.81 -61.63
C SER A 226 -33.51 -11.43 -62.15
N ALA A 227 -34.05 -10.92 -63.26
CA ALA A 227 -35.25 -11.48 -63.90
C ALA A 227 -34.97 -12.66 -64.86
N ASN A 228 -33.71 -12.85 -65.30
CA ASN A 228 -33.33 -13.80 -66.36
C ASN A 228 -32.35 -14.89 -65.91
N LEU A 229 -31.79 -14.81 -64.69
CA LEU A 229 -30.78 -15.74 -64.19
C LEU A 229 -31.37 -17.13 -63.86
N THR A 230 -30.70 -18.18 -64.30
CA THR A 230 -31.07 -19.57 -64.02
C THR A 230 -30.26 -20.14 -62.83
N LEU A 231 -30.72 -21.25 -62.24
CA LEU A 231 -30.11 -21.81 -61.03
C LEU A 231 -28.60 -22.14 -61.16
N PRO A 232 -28.11 -22.68 -62.31
CA PRO A 232 -26.68 -22.81 -62.56
C PRO A 232 -25.90 -21.49 -62.49
N ASP A 233 -26.42 -20.41 -63.06
CA ASP A 233 -25.75 -19.09 -63.12
C ASP A 233 -25.57 -18.50 -61.72
N VAL A 234 -26.59 -18.69 -60.86
CA VAL A 234 -26.55 -18.29 -59.44
C VAL A 234 -25.48 -19.06 -58.67
N ASN A 235 -25.30 -20.36 -58.93
CA ASN A 235 -24.25 -21.16 -58.30
C ASN A 235 -22.84 -20.72 -58.73
N VAL A 236 -22.63 -20.44 -60.03
CA VAL A 236 -21.35 -19.92 -60.53
C VAL A 236 -21.04 -18.54 -59.90
N MET A 237 -22.03 -17.67 -59.76
CA MET A 237 -21.84 -16.40 -59.05
C MET A 237 -21.52 -16.58 -57.56
N LEU A 238 -22.15 -17.52 -56.86
CA LEU A 238 -21.82 -17.83 -55.47
C LEU A 238 -20.37 -18.33 -55.31
N GLU A 239 -19.88 -19.14 -56.25
CA GLU A 239 -18.50 -19.63 -56.25
C GLU A 239 -17.49 -18.49 -56.51
N VAL A 240 -17.74 -17.65 -57.51
CA VAL A 240 -16.92 -16.46 -57.81
C VAL A 240 -16.93 -15.45 -56.65
N LEU A 241 -18.08 -15.21 -56.02
CA LEU A 241 -18.19 -14.36 -54.83
C LEU A 241 -17.42 -14.93 -53.63
N THR A 242 -17.41 -16.25 -53.46
CA THR A 242 -16.66 -16.92 -52.38
C THR A 242 -15.14 -16.81 -52.62
N GLN A 243 -14.68 -16.99 -53.86
CA GLN A 243 -13.28 -16.75 -54.22
C GLN A 243 -12.89 -15.26 -54.03
N ARG A 244 -13.75 -14.32 -54.42
CA ARG A 244 -13.51 -12.87 -54.23
C ARG A 244 -13.47 -12.49 -52.74
N LYS A 245 -14.31 -13.10 -51.90
CA LYS A 245 -14.27 -12.94 -50.44
C LYS A 245 -12.90 -13.35 -49.89
N HIS A 246 -12.42 -14.56 -50.21
CA HIS A 246 -11.13 -15.05 -49.69
C HIS A 246 -9.93 -14.20 -50.14
N LEU A 247 -9.97 -13.63 -51.35
CA LEU A 247 -8.96 -12.66 -51.80
C LEU A 247 -8.95 -11.39 -50.93
N LEU A 248 -10.12 -10.85 -50.58
CA LEU A 248 -10.25 -9.65 -49.73
C LEU A 248 -9.84 -9.94 -48.27
N GLU A 249 -10.15 -11.14 -47.76
CA GLU A 249 -9.68 -11.60 -46.44
C GLU A 249 -8.14 -11.72 -46.40
N ALA A 250 -7.53 -12.28 -47.44
CA ALA A 250 -6.07 -12.38 -47.57
C ALA A 250 -5.39 -11.02 -47.74
N GLU A 251 -5.99 -10.09 -48.51
CA GLU A 251 -5.52 -8.71 -48.66
C GLU A 251 -5.55 -7.95 -47.33
N THR A 252 -6.66 -8.07 -46.57
CA THR A 252 -6.81 -7.46 -45.24
C THR A 252 -5.78 -8.01 -44.24
N CYS A 253 -5.61 -9.34 -44.19
CA CYS A 253 -4.61 -10.00 -43.36
C CYS A 253 -3.18 -9.56 -43.73
N THR A 254 -2.89 -9.41 -45.02
CA THR A 254 -1.59 -8.91 -45.51
C THR A 254 -1.33 -7.47 -45.09
N ALA A 255 -2.34 -6.60 -45.14
CA ALA A 255 -2.22 -5.20 -44.71
C ALA A 255 -1.95 -5.08 -43.20
N GLN A 256 -2.69 -5.84 -42.38
CA GLN A 256 -2.49 -5.87 -40.92
C GLN A 256 -1.09 -6.35 -40.54
N ASN A 257 -0.61 -7.44 -41.14
CA ASN A 257 0.73 -7.97 -40.85
C ASN A 257 1.86 -7.05 -41.34
N LYS A 258 1.67 -6.29 -42.44
CA LYS A 258 2.62 -5.24 -42.87
C LYS A 258 2.71 -4.11 -41.85
N LEU A 259 1.57 -3.60 -41.37
CA LEU A 259 1.55 -2.53 -40.36
C LEU A 259 2.24 -2.96 -39.05
N LEU A 260 1.99 -4.21 -38.62
CA LEU A 260 2.67 -4.81 -37.47
C LEU A 260 4.20 -4.91 -37.69
N HIS A 261 4.64 -5.29 -38.89
CA HIS A 261 6.07 -5.34 -39.23
C HIS A 261 6.74 -3.96 -39.19
N GLU A 262 6.07 -2.92 -39.69
CA GLU A 262 6.59 -1.53 -39.63
C GLU A 262 6.66 -1.00 -38.20
N PHE A 263 5.65 -1.28 -37.37
CA PHE A 263 5.67 -0.96 -35.94
C PHE A 263 6.84 -1.65 -35.22
N LEU A 264 7.01 -2.97 -35.41
CA LEU A 264 8.10 -3.73 -34.80
C LEU A 264 9.48 -3.24 -35.25
N LYS A 265 9.61 -2.81 -36.51
CA LYS A 265 10.84 -2.23 -37.05
C LYS A 265 11.19 -0.88 -36.41
N HIS A 266 10.19 -0.01 -36.19
CA HIS A 266 10.40 1.27 -35.51
C HIS A 266 10.71 1.09 -34.01
N LEU A 267 10.04 0.15 -33.34
CA LEU A 267 10.34 -0.24 -31.96
C LEU A 267 11.76 -0.80 -31.82
N LEU A 268 12.21 -1.64 -32.77
CA LEU A 268 13.58 -2.14 -32.80
C LEU A 268 14.58 -1.00 -32.93
N GLN A 269 14.38 -0.07 -33.89
CA GLN A 269 15.25 1.10 -34.05
C GLN A 269 15.36 1.91 -32.75
N GLN A 270 14.24 2.22 -32.08
CA GLN A 270 14.25 2.95 -30.82
C GLN A 270 15.05 2.22 -29.72
N LYS A 271 15.00 0.87 -29.69
CA LYS A 271 15.76 0.06 -28.72
C LYS A 271 17.24 -0.05 -29.08
N GLU A 272 17.60 -0.03 -30.37
CA GLU A 272 18.99 0.05 -30.82
C GLU A 272 19.60 1.43 -30.53
N GLU A 273 18.85 2.52 -30.70
CA GLU A 273 19.28 3.87 -30.30
C GLU A 273 19.52 3.97 -28.79
N GLN A 274 18.61 3.44 -27.96
CA GLN A 274 18.78 3.35 -26.50
C GLN A 274 20.02 2.51 -26.11
N LYS A 275 20.23 1.36 -26.76
CA LYS A 275 21.42 0.51 -26.58
C LYS A 275 22.72 1.25 -26.94
N ASN A 276 22.73 1.96 -28.07
CA ASN A 276 23.90 2.70 -28.54
C ASN A 276 24.25 3.87 -27.61
N GLN A 277 23.26 4.51 -26.98
CA GLN A 277 23.50 5.56 -25.98
C GLN A 277 24.12 4.97 -24.69
N LEU A 278 23.52 3.91 -24.14
CA LEU A 278 24.04 3.21 -22.96
C LEU A 278 25.46 2.66 -23.19
N GLN A 279 25.79 2.23 -24.41
CA GLN A 279 27.15 1.79 -24.75
C GLN A 279 28.19 2.92 -24.67
N LYS A 280 27.85 4.17 -25.03
CA LYS A 280 28.74 5.33 -24.85
C LYS A 280 28.96 5.67 -23.38
N GLU A 281 27.88 5.65 -22.59
CA GLU A 281 27.94 5.92 -21.15
C GLU A 281 28.78 4.88 -20.41
N VAL A 282 28.61 3.60 -20.73
CA VAL A 282 29.45 2.50 -20.18
C VAL A 282 30.92 2.63 -20.62
N ALA A 283 31.19 3.08 -21.85
CA ALA A 283 32.57 3.31 -22.31
C ALA A 283 33.23 4.48 -21.55
N LEU A 284 32.49 5.56 -21.30
CA LEU A 284 32.96 6.71 -20.52
C LEU A 284 33.27 6.31 -19.06
N ILE A 285 32.35 5.60 -18.41
CA ILE A 285 32.54 5.12 -17.02
C ILE A 285 33.78 4.23 -16.91
N LYS A 286 34.03 3.35 -17.89
CA LYS A 286 35.25 2.50 -17.90
C LYS A 286 36.53 3.32 -17.99
N LYS A 287 36.60 4.29 -18.91
CA LYS A 287 37.73 5.22 -19.02
C LYS A 287 37.99 5.94 -17.69
N ASP A 288 36.93 6.43 -17.04
CA ASP A 288 37.03 7.12 -15.75
C ASP A 288 37.48 6.20 -14.61
N MET A 289 37.04 4.94 -14.60
CA MET A 289 37.53 3.95 -13.64
C MET A 289 39.03 3.69 -13.81
N GLU A 290 39.53 3.62 -15.05
CA GLU A 290 40.96 3.51 -15.34
C GLU A 290 41.73 4.77 -14.90
N GLU A 291 41.18 5.96 -15.13
CA GLU A 291 41.76 7.24 -14.71
C GLU A 291 41.83 7.35 -13.16
N VAL A 292 40.76 6.99 -12.44
CA VAL A 292 40.75 6.93 -10.97
C VAL A 292 41.71 5.86 -10.45
N GLU A 293 41.77 4.67 -11.06
CA GLU A 293 42.76 3.65 -10.68
C GLU A 293 44.19 4.16 -10.84
N ASN A 294 44.49 4.93 -11.89
CA ASN A 294 45.81 5.47 -12.12
C ASN A 294 46.15 6.61 -11.14
N ILE A 295 45.17 7.43 -10.76
CA ILE A 295 45.30 8.40 -9.66
C ILE A 295 45.57 7.68 -8.32
N LEU A 296 44.90 6.55 -8.04
CA LEU A 296 45.15 5.76 -6.82
C LEU A 296 46.57 5.15 -6.81
N LYS A 297 47.04 4.63 -7.95
CA LYS A 297 48.43 4.11 -8.11
C LYS A 297 49.48 5.22 -7.95
N ASP A 298 49.20 6.44 -8.42
CA ASP A 298 50.06 7.61 -8.24
C ASP A 298 50.06 8.15 -6.80
N VAL A 299 48.92 8.11 -6.10
CA VAL A 299 48.87 8.37 -4.65
C VAL A 299 49.65 7.31 -3.88
N GLN A 300 49.54 6.03 -4.26
CA GLN A 300 50.27 4.93 -3.62
C GLN A 300 51.79 5.04 -3.85
N SER A 301 52.25 5.47 -5.03
CA SER A 301 53.69 5.66 -5.30
C SER A 301 54.29 6.87 -4.58
N LYS A 302 53.46 7.85 -4.20
CA LYS A 302 53.84 9.07 -3.46
C LYS A 302 53.69 8.94 -1.94
N CYS A 303 53.04 7.90 -1.43
CA CYS A 303 52.97 7.63 0.00
C CYS A 303 54.32 7.09 0.53
N PRO A 304 54.85 7.62 1.64
CA PRO A 304 56.08 7.08 2.25
C PRO A 304 55.79 5.68 2.83
N ARG A 305 56.71 4.73 2.60
CA ARG A 305 56.54 3.37 3.13
C ARG A 305 56.58 3.38 4.66
N VAL A 306 55.82 2.48 5.27
CA VAL A 306 55.79 2.24 6.72
C VAL A 306 57.21 1.98 7.27
N GLU A 307 58.07 1.34 6.49
CA GLU A 307 59.47 1.06 6.81
C GLU A 307 60.34 2.33 6.86
N ASP A 308 60.10 3.31 6.00
CA ASP A 308 60.84 4.56 5.95
C ASP A 308 60.42 5.52 7.07
N VAL A 309 59.12 5.57 7.41
CA VAL A 309 58.60 6.33 8.56
C VAL A 309 59.08 5.74 9.91
N ARG A 310 59.42 4.44 9.93
CA ARG A 310 59.96 3.74 11.12
C ARG A 310 61.48 3.88 11.30
N LYS A 311 62.24 4.40 10.33
CA LYS A 311 63.68 4.63 10.50
C LYS A 311 63.92 5.72 11.55
N ALA A 312 64.73 5.39 12.56
CA ALA A 312 64.95 6.23 13.72
C ALA A 312 66.18 7.15 13.55
N SER A 313 66.11 8.30 14.22
CA SER A 313 67.28 9.06 14.66
C SER A 313 67.20 9.11 16.19
N GLU A 314 68.32 8.94 16.89
CA GLU A 314 68.34 8.74 18.35
C GLU A 314 68.04 10.01 19.18
N ASN A 315 67.73 11.14 18.51
CA ASN A 315 67.52 12.46 19.12
C ASN A 315 66.08 13.02 18.96
N ASP A 316 65.09 12.21 18.57
CA ASP A 316 63.72 12.67 18.34
C ASP A 316 62.98 13.09 19.63
N THR A 317 62.32 14.26 19.61
CA THR A 317 61.55 14.77 20.75
C THR A 317 60.17 14.10 20.89
N ALA A 318 59.56 14.23 22.06
CA ALA A 318 58.25 13.65 22.37
C ALA A 318 57.13 14.09 21.42
N GLN A 319 57.18 15.32 20.90
CA GLN A 319 56.23 15.83 19.90
C GLN A 319 56.42 15.17 18.53
N VAL A 320 57.67 15.01 18.06
CA VAL A 320 57.98 14.26 16.82
C VAL A 320 57.53 12.80 16.96
N SER A 321 57.68 12.21 18.14
CA SER A 321 57.19 10.85 18.44
C SER A 321 55.68 10.73 18.64
N ALA A 322 54.94 11.84 18.77
CA ALA A 322 53.48 11.87 18.66
C ALA A 322 53.07 11.93 17.19
N ILE A 323 53.64 12.88 16.43
CA ILE A 323 53.39 13.07 14.99
C ILE A 323 53.70 11.79 14.20
N ARG A 324 54.82 11.10 14.49
CA ARG A 324 55.15 9.82 13.83
C ARG A 324 54.10 8.73 14.08
N ARG A 325 53.47 8.68 15.26
CA ARG A 325 52.39 7.71 15.55
C ARG A 325 51.10 8.08 14.81
N GLU A 326 50.78 9.36 14.71
CA GLU A 326 49.64 9.85 13.92
C GLU A 326 49.83 9.57 12.42
N MET A 327 51.02 9.81 11.87
CA MET A 327 51.38 9.44 10.50
C MET A 327 51.27 7.93 10.23
N LEU A 328 51.72 7.08 11.16
CA LEU A 328 51.58 5.63 11.04
C LEU A 328 50.12 5.17 11.08
N GLY A 329 49.28 5.79 11.93
CA GLY A 329 47.84 5.53 11.93
C GLY A 329 47.13 5.99 10.66
N LEU A 330 47.56 7.11 10.06
CA LEU A 330 47.04 7.58 8.77
C LEU A 330 47.43 6.64 7.62
N LEU A 331 48.65 6.09 7.60
CA LEU A 331 49.07 5.09 6.63
C LEU A 331 48.25 3.80 6.74
N ASP A 332 48.04 3.29 7.96
CA ASP A 332 47.23 2.08 8.21
C ASP A 332 45.75 2.26 7.77
N ILE A 333 45.20 3.47 7.96
CA ILE A 333 43.88 3.86 7.43
C ILE A 333 43.89 3.95 5.89
N ILE A 334 44.96 4.44 5.27
CA ILE A 334 45.06 4.48 3.80
C ILE A 334 45.10 3.06 3.23
N ASP A 335 46.02 2.21 3.69
CA ASP A 335 46.18 0.83 3.21
C ASP A 335 44.89 0.01 3.43
N SER A 336 44.26 0.12 4.60
CA SER A 336 42.98 -0.55 4.92
C SER A 336 41.82 -0.16 3.99
N ASN A 337 41.87 1.02 3.37
CA ASN A 337 40.85 1.47 2.42
C ASN A 337 41.20 1.19 0.94
N MET A 338 42.41 0.71 0.64
CA MET A 338 42.91 0.44 -0.73
C MET A 338 42.72 -1.02 -1.20
N VAL A 339 42.41 -1.95 -0.30
CA VAL A 339 42.32 -3.39 -0.63
C VAL A 339 41.13 -3.71 -1.55
N LYS A 340 41.38 -4.38 -2.69
CA LYS A 340 40.33 -4.84 -3.60
C LYS A 340 39.54 -6.02 -3.01
N PRO A 341 38.19 -6.09 -3.19
CA PRO A 341 37.39 -7.21 -2.69
C PRO A 341 37.63 -8.56 -3.36
N SER A 342 38.38 -8.62 -4.47
CA SER A 342 38.56 -9.82 -5.30
C SER A 342 39.38 -10.93 -4.64
N ASP A 343 40.29 -10.58 -3.74
CA ASP A 343 41.39 -11.47 -3.36
C ASP A 343 41.07 -12.33 -2.13
N LYS A 344 39.77 -12.48 -1.82
CA LYS A 344 39.22 -13.36 -0.77
C LYS A 344 38.19 -14.35 -1.33
N ALA A 345 38.57 -15.08 -2.38
CA ALA A 345 37.70 -16.07 -3.04
C ALA A 345 38.47 -17.34 -3.46
N ALA A 346 38.94 -18.13 -2.48
CA ALA A 346 39.60 -19.42 -2.74
C ALA A 346 39.29 -20.46 -1.63
N GLY A 347 38.06 -20.98 -1.63
CA GLY A 347 37.63 -22.11 -0.79
C GLY A 347 36.59 -21.75 0.29
N GLY A 348 35.61 -22.64 0.48
CA GLY A 348 34.58 -22.57 1.52
C GLY A 348 33.40 -21.64 1.20
N VAL A 349 32.20 -22.20 1.08
CA VAL A 349 30.94 -21.43 1.19
C VAL A 349 30.43 -21.66 2.61
N ASP A 350 30.75 -20.72 3.49
CA ASP A 350 30.44 -20.82 4.91
C ASP A 350 29.70 -19.60 5.45
N THR A 351 28.96 -19.84 6.54
CA THR A 351 28.04 -18.89 7.17
C THR A 351 28.62 -17.53 7.53
N PHE A 352 27.85 -16.45 7.28
CA PHE A 352 28.09 -15.14 7.88
C PHE A 352 27.81 -15.21 9.40
N THR A 353 28.86 -15.43 10.18
CA THR A 353 28.83 -15.32 11.63
C THR A 353 29.04 -13.86 12.08
N ASN A 354 28.39 -13.44 13.16
CA ASN A 354 28.56 -12.11 13.72
C ASN A 354 29.99 -11.94 14.29
N PRO A 355 30.71 -10.84 13.97
CA PRO A 355 31.89 -10.44 14.72
C PRO A 355 31.52 -10.16 16.19
N SER A 356 32.30 -10.68 17.12
CA SER A 356 32.08 -10.49 18.56
C SER A 356 32.45 -9.07 19.02
N ALA A 357 31.83 -8.63 20.13
CA ALA A 357 31.92 -7.26 20.59
C ALA A 357 33.24 -6.92 21.31
N SER A 358 34.24 -6.41 20.58
CA SER A 358 35.22 -5.43 21.08
C SER A 358 36.11 -4.85 19.98
N GLN A 359 36.06 -3.53 19.75
CA GLN A 359 37.08 -2.58 19.26
C GLN A 359 36.35 -1.29 18.78
N PRO A 360 36.98 -0.09 18.80
CA PRO A 360 36.29 1.18 18.56
C PRO A 360 36.28 1.63 17.09
N SER A 361 35.36 2.55 16.78
CA SER A 361 35.25 3.31 15.52
C SER A 361 35.21 2.52 14.21
N GLY A 362 34.00 2.20 13.72
CA GLY A 362 33.81 1.82 12.32
C GLY A 362 34.26 2.94 11.37
N SER A 363 34.97 2.60 10.29
CA SER A 363 35.71 3.59 9.49
C SER A 363 34.79 4.64 8.86
N THR A 364 35.27 5.88 8.79
CA THR A 364 34.53 7.00 8.19
C THR A 364 34.18 6.76 6.71
N LEU A 365 34.95 5.92 6.01
CA LEU A 365 34.64 5.52 4.64
C LEU A 365 33.40 4.61 4.55
N ALA A 366 33.16 3.71 5.51
CA ALA A 366 31.99 2.84 5.50
C ALA A 366 30.68 3.64 5.66
N ILE A 367 30.67 4.63 6.56
CA ILE A 367 29.52 5.53 6.76
C ILE A 367 29.32 6.43 5.52
N ARG A 368 30.40 6.94 4.93
CA ARG A 368 30.35 7.69 3.66
C ARG A 368 29.81 6.84 2.51
N ARG A 369 30.20 5.56 2.41
CA ARG A 369 29.69 4.60 1.40
C ARG A 369 28.19 4.38 1.57
N LYS A 370 27.69 4.16 2.79
CA LYS A 370 26.23 4.02 3.06
C LYS A 370 25.45 5.28 2.66
N ARG A 371 25.97 6.48 2.94
CA ARG A 371 25.35 7.75 2.52
C ARG A 371 25.42 7.98 1.00
N LEU A 372 26.49 7.58 0.34
CA LEU A 372 26.63 7.67 -1.12
C LEU A 372 25.55 6.81 -1.81
N HIS A 373 25.34 5.57 -1.36
CA HIS A 373 24.28 4.70 -1.90
C HIS A 373 22.86 5.27 -1.70
N ALA A 374 22.59 5.99 -0.60
CA ALA A 374 21.29 6.63 -0.36
C ALA A 374 20.97 7.79 -1.33
N HIS A 375 21.99 8.37 -1.97
CA HIS A 375 21.88 9.44 -2.97
C HIS A 375 22.38 9.00 -4.35
N PHE A 376 22.45 7.69 -4.62
CA PHE A 376 23.15 7.17 -5.80
C PHE A 376 22.62 7.76 -7.13
N ASP A 377 21.30 7.82 -7.31
CA ASP A 377 20.68 8.36 -8.53
C ASP A 377 20.96 9.85 -8.72
N ASP A 378 20.95 10.62 -7.61
CA ASP A 378 21.28 12.05 -7.61
C ASP A 378 22.76 12.25 -8.00
N PHE A 379 23.64 11.36 -7.56
CA PHE A 379 25.05 11.35 -7.94
C PHE A 379 25.29 10.89 -9.38
N VAL A 380 24.50 9.95 -9.91
CA VAL A 380 24.53 9.58 -11.33
C VAL A 380 24.15 10.78 -12.20
N GLN A 381 23.13 11.54 -11.83
CA GLN A 381 22.79 12.81 -12.48
C GLN A 381 23.94 13.83 -12.35
N CYS A 382 24.45 14.08 -11.15
CA CYS A 382 25.56 15.03 -10.93
C CYS A 382 26.85 14.64 -11.68
N TYR A 383 27.12 13.35 -11.87
CA TYR A 383 28.23 12.82 -12.66
C TYR A 383 28.04 13.10 -14.15
N PHE A 384 26.88 12.74 -14.72
CA PHE A 384 26.60 13.00 -16.13
C PHE A 384 26.40 14.49 -16.45
N ASP A 385 25.89 15.31 -15.52
CA ASP A 385 25.92 16.78 -15.62
C ASP A 385 27.37 17.28 -15.77
N SER A 386 28.29 16.77 -14.93
CA SER A 386 29.71 17.14 -14.93
C SER A 386 30.46 16.64 -16.19
N ARG A 387 30.00 15.55 -16.82
CA ARG A 387 30.60 14.94 -18.02
C ARG A 387 29.85 15.20 -19.33
N GLY A 388 28.69 15.85 -19.31
CA GLY A 388 27.80 15.97 -20.47
C GLY A 388 28.44 16.61 -21.71
N LYS A 389 29.44 17.48 -21.52
CA LYS A 389 30.24 18.07 -22.62
C LYS A 389 30.98 17.01 -23.44
N GLU A 390 31.51 15.95 -22.82
CA GLU A 390 32.22 14.86 -23.52
C GLU A 390 31.27 13.85 -24.18
N LEU A 391 30.05 13.69 -23.65
CA LEU A 391 29.01 12.84 -24.24
C LEU A 391 28.39 13.45 -25.50
N LEU A 392 28.31 14.77 -25.57
CA LEU A 392 27.79 15.52 -26.72
C LEU A 392 28.86 15.82 -27.78
N LEU A 393 30.08 16.16 -27.37
CA LEU A 393 31.19 16.50 -28.27
C LEU A 393 32.22 15.36 -28.31
N GLY A 394 31.96 14.36 -29.15
CA GLY A 394 32.92 13.30 -29.43
C GLY A 394 34.27 13.86 -29.92
N GLN A 395 35.38 13.32 -29.41
CA GLN A 395 36.72 13.91 -29.44
C GLN A 395 37.23 14.30 -30.85
N LYS A 396 36.97 15.55 -31.29
CA LYS A 396 37.53 16.16 -32.50
C LYS A 396 37.84 17.67 -32.34
N SER A 397 38.45 18.05 -31.22
CA SER A 397 38.95 19.42 -31.00
C SER A 397 40.10 19.49 -29.99
N GLN A 398 41.16 18.71 -30.22
CA GLN A 398 42.49 18.93 -29.62
C GLN A 398 43.57 18.97 -30.70
N SER A 399 43.53 20.02 -31.51
CA SER A 399 44.67 20.48 -32.30
C SER A 399 44.61 22.00 -32.46
N GLN A 400 45.73 22.66 -32.17
CA GLN A 400 45.99 24.10 -32.37
C GLN A 400 45.19 25.11 -31.50
N SER A 401 45.64 25.31 -30.25
CA SER A 401 45.81 26.66 -29.67
C SER A 401 46.74 26.62 -28.45
N GLU A 402 47.38 27.77 -28.16
CA GLU A 402 47.99 28.15 -26.87
C GLU A 402 49.05 27.21 -26.24
N ALA A 403 50.17 27.07 -26.95
CA ALA A 403 51.45 26.84 -26.29
C ALA A 403 52.08 28.17 -25.81
N GLN A 404 51.62 28.74 -24.69
CA GLN A 404 52.36 29.77 -23.92
C GLN A 404 51.71 30.10 -22.56
N HIS A 405 52.08 29.37 -21.49
CA HIS A 405 52.45 29.89 -20.17
C HIS A 405 52.77 28.71 -19.23
N GLY A 406 53.90 28.76 -18.53
CA GLY A 406 54.32 27.69 -17.62
C GLY A 406 53.92 27.97 -16.17
N GLY A 407 53.18 27.05 -15.55
CA GLY A 407 52.87 27.13 -14.10
C GLY A 407 51.78 26.16 -13.64
N VAL A 408 52.19 25.02 -13.08
CA VAL A 408 51.38 24.03 -12.33
C VAL A 408 50.22 23.37 -13.10
N HIS A 409 50.21 22.03 -13.13
CA HIS A 409 49.15 21.25 -13.79
C HIS A 409 47.78 21.45 -13.10
N SER A 410 46.83 22.06 -13.82
CA SER A 410 45.41 22.12 -13.44
C SER A 410 44.53 22.05 -14.70
N THR A 411 44.50 20.88 -15.33
CA THR A 411 43.55 20.59 -16.42
C THR A 411 42.22 20.16 -15.80
N ASN A 412 41.30 21.10 -15.59
CA ASN A 412 39.98 20.84 -15.00
C ASN A 412 39.17 19.82 -15.84
N SER A 413 39.26 18.55 -15.46
CA SER A 413 38.42 17.50 -16.02
C SER A 413 37.00 17.58 -15.43
N GLY A 414 36.01 17.03 -16.13
CA GLY A 414 34.68 16.84 -15.52
C GLY A 414 34.68 15.84 -14.37
N LEU A 415 35.72 15.00 -14.27
CA LEU A 415 35.94 14.06 -13.16
C LEU A 415 36.35 14.78 -11.87
N ASP A 416 37.22 15.79 -11.96
CA ASP A 416 37.67 16.59 -10.81
C ASP A 416 36.53 17.44 -10.24
N ILE A 417 35.69 18.01 -11.11
CA ILE A 417 34.47 18.73 -10.70
C ILE A 417 33.52 17.80 -9.94
N PHE A 418 33.33 16.56 -10.41
CA PHE A 418 32.52 15.57 -9.70
C PHE A 418 33.17 15.14 -8.37
N ARG A 419 34.49 14.95 -8.35
CA ARG A 419 35.28 14.62 -7.16
C ARG A 419 35.18 15.70 -6.08
N GLU A 420 35.25 16.98 -6.44
CA GLU A 420 35.09 18.09 -5.49
C GLU A 420 33.68 18.10 -4.87
N ASN A 421 32.64 17.88 -5.70
CA ASN A 421 31.26 17.74 -5.22
C ASN A 421 31.08 16.57 -4.24
N LEU A 422 31.68 15.41 -4.54
CA LEU A 422 31.63 14.22 -3.68
C LEU A 422 32.33 14.48 -2.33
N VAL A 423 33.49 15.14 -2.34
CA VAL A 423 34.21 15.55 -1.13
C VAL A 423 33.38 16.53 -0.30
N LYS A 424 32.81 17.57 -0.92
CA LYS A 424 31.96 18.57 -0.25
C LYS A 424 30.77 17.93 0.43
N PHE A 425 29.96 17.15 -0.29
CA PHE A 425 28.84 16.38 0.28
C PHE A 425 29.24 15.54 1.51
N SER A 426 30.43 14.93 1.48
CA SER A 426 30.92 14.04 2.54
C SER A 426 31.46 14.76 3.79
N ARG A 427 31.47 16.10 3.81
CA ARG A 427 32.09 16.96 4.84
C ARG A 427 31.25 17.04 6.11
N TYR A 428 29.93 17.17 6.00
CA TYR A 428 29.01 17.29 7.15
C TYR A 428 28.02 16.11 7.20
N ASN A 429 27.54 15.75 8.39
CA ASN A 429 26.75 14.54 8.63
C ASN A 429 25.54 14.71 9.57
N SER A 430 25.49 15.77 10.40
CA SER A 430 24.43 16.02 11.36
C SER A 430 24.36 17.51 11.72
N LEU A 431 23.25 17.91 12.36
CA LEU A 431 23.09 19.21 12.98
C LEU A 431 23.19 19.09 14.51
N ARG A 432 23.75 20.09 15.16
CA ARG A 432 23.84 20.20 16.63
C ARG A 432 23.16 21.50 17.08
N PRO A 433 22.12 21.44 17.92
CA PRO A 433 21.61 22.60 18.64
C PRO A 433 22.71 23.23 19.51
N LEU A 434 22.82 24.56 19.49
CA LEU A 434 23.79 25.31 20.30
C LEU A 434 23.13 25.95 21.54
N ALA A 435 21.93 26.52 21.37
CA ALA A 435 21.12 27.12 22.44
C ALA A 435 19.63 27.09 22.09
N THR A 436 18.76 27.37 23.05
CA THR A 436 17.31 27.50 22.86
C THR A 436 16.83 28.81 23.49
N LEU A 437 16.26 29.71 22.68
CA LEU A 437 15.90 31.07 23.09
C LEU A 437 14.40 31.19 23.31
N ASN A 438 13.98 31.58 24.53
CA ASN A 438 12.60 31.95 24.79
C ASN A 438 12.33 33.41 24.34
N TYR A 439 11.62 33.58 23.23
CA TYR A 439 11.32 34.90 22.66
C TYR A 439 10.26 35.69 23.48
N SER A 440 9.38 34.98 24.19
CA SER A 440 8.28 35.53 24.98
C SER A 440 8.60 35.67 26.46
N SER A 441 8.63 36.91 26.96
CA SER A 441 8.68 37.25 28.40
C SER A 441 7.29 37.26 29.07
N ASP A 442 6.23 37.39 28.27
CA ASP A 442 4.89 37.72 28.76
C ASP A 442 4.04 36.45 28.82
N LEU A 443 3.69 35.99 30.04
CA LEU A 443 2.88 34.78 30.28
C LEU A 443 1.45 34.82 29.68
N PHE A 444 1.04 35.93 29.08
CA PHE A 444 -0.33 36.20 28.63
C PHE A 444 -0.45 36.41 27.11
N ASN A 445 0.61 36.19 26.33
CA ASN A 445 0.68 36.59 24.92
C ASN A 445 0.96 35.40 24.00
N ASN A 446 -0.10 34.75 23.51
CA ASN A 446 -0.09 33.43 22.86
C ASN A 446 0.56 33.37 21.44
N SER A 447 1.46 34.28 21.08
CA SER A 447 2.07 34.30 19.75
C SER A 447 3.58 34.59 19.79
N THR A 448 4.35 33.51 19.65
CA THR A 448 5.82 33.47 19.75
C THR A 448 6.53 33.59 18.40
N ILE A 449 5.82 34.00 17.34
CA ILE A 449 6.33 33.98 15.96
C ILE A 449 7.47 34.99 15.77
N VAL A 450 8.67 34.45 15.63
CA VAL A 450 9.83 35.10 15.00
C VAL A 450 9.61 35.13 13.49
N SER A 451 9.78 36.28 12.85
CA SER A 451 9.69 36.42 11.39
C SER A 451 11.06 36.56 10.73
N SER A 452 12.06 37.04 11.46
CA SER A 452 13.39 37.33 10.91
C SER A 452 14.46 37.31 12.00
N ILE A 453 15.64 36.81 11.63
CA ILE A 453 16.87 36.80 12.41
C ILE A 453 18.02 37.16 11.47
N GLU A 454 18.88 38.10 11.89
CA GLU A 454 20.13 38.46 11.20
C GLU A 454 21.22 38.74 12.25
N PHE A 455 22.48 38.52 11.86
CA PHE A 455 23.67 38.75 12.71
C PHE A 455 24.29 40.12 12.43
N ASP A 456 25.04 40.65 13.40
CA ASP A 456 25.94 41.77 13.15
C ASP A 456 27.13 41.35 12.28
N LYS A 457 27.81 42.35 11.73
CA LYS A 457 29.00 42.20 10.88
C LYS A 457 30.05 41.22 11.43
N ASP A 458 30.32 41.26 12.74
CA ASP A 458 31.39 40.49 13.36
C ASP A 458 30.89 39.14 13.93
N ASN A 459 29.58 38.88 13.89
CA ASN A 459 28.87 37.74 14.51
C ASN A 459 29.04 37.67 16.04
N GLU A 460 29.24 38.81 16.70
CA GLU A 460 29.21 38.95 18.16
C GLU A 460 27.77 39.11 18.67
N PHE A 461 26.88 39.69 17.87
CA PHE A 461 25.48 39.94 18.20
C PHE A 461 24.54 39.40 17.11
N PHE A 462 23.31 39.08 17.51
CA PHE A 462 22.22 38.80 16.57
C PHE A 462 20.91 39.43 17.03
N ALA A 463 20.08 39.82 16.07
CA ALA A 463 18.78 40.44 16.29
C ALA A 463 17.66 39.48 15.92
N ILE A 464 16.66 39.34 16.81
CA ILE A 464 15.42 38.58 16.55
C ILE A 464 14.24 39.55 16.53
N ALA A 465 13.42 39.47 15.47
CA ALA A 465 12.22 40.28 15.30
C ALA A 465 11.00 39.45 14.85
N GLY A 466 9.80 40.01 15.02
CA GLY A 466 8.54 39.35 14.66
C GLY A 466 7.29 40.02 15.24
N VAL A 467 6.29 39.20 15.55
CA VAL A 467 4.91 39.67 15.85
C VAL A 467 4.74 40.38 17.20
N THR A 468 5.76 40.32 18.07
CA THR A 468 5.79 40.99 19.39
C THR A 468 5.97 42.51 19.31
N LYS A 469 6.21 43.05 18.10
CA LYS A 469 6.63 44.44 17.84
C LYS A 469 7.98 44.84 18.46
N ARG A 470 8.78 43.87 18.94
CA ARG A 470 10.09 44.10 19.55
C ARG A 470 11.20 43.46 18.71
N ILE A 471 12.26 44.22 18.46
CA ILE A 471 13.55 43.71 18.00
C ILE A 471 14.40 43.49 19.25
N LYS A 472 14.82 42.25 19.49
CA LYS A 472 15.66 41.87 20.64
C LYS A 472 17.06 41.51 20.15
N VAL A 473 18.09 42.20 20.64
CA VAL A 473 19.50 41.97 20.30
C VAL A 473 20.16 41.18 21.42
N PHE A 474 20.91 40.12 21.10
CA PHE A 474 21.59 39.25 22.06
C PHE A 474 23.08 39.09 21.72
N ASP A 475 23.93 38.98 22.74
CA ASP A 475 25.33 38.53 22.62
C ASP A 475 25.34 37.03 22.25
N TYR A 476 25.88 36.72 21.08
CA TYR A 476 25.99 35.35 20.56
C TYR A 476 26.89 34.47 21.43
N GLY A 477 28.00 35.03 21.90
CA GLY A 477 28.97 34.35 22.76
C GLY A 477 28.38 33.99 24.12
N ALA A 478 27.58 34.87 24.73
CA ALA A 478 26.87 34.58 25.98
C ALA A 478 25.84 33.46 25.76
N VAL A 479 25.02 33.57 24.72
CA VAL A 479 23.97 32.60 24.39
C VAL A 479 24.50 31.17 24.19
N ILE A 480 25.69 30.99 23.60
CA ILE A 480 26.28 29.65 23.39
C ILE A 480 27.12 29.11 24.55
N ARG A 481 27.44 29.94 25.56
CA ARG A 481 28.25 29.54 26.73
C ARG A 481 27.39 29.26 27.96
N ASP A 482 26.37 30.08 28.20
CA ASP A 482 25.63 30.08 29.45
C ASP A 482 24.44 29.13 29.37
N THR A 483 24.51 27.98 30.06
CA THR A 483 23.37 27.05 30.18
C THR A 483 22.33 27.59 31.16
N VAL A 484 21.51 28.54 30.69
CA VAL A 484 20.45 29.21 31.45
C VAL A 484 19.09 29.05 30.78
N ASP A 485 18.01 28.89 31.56
CA ASP A 485 16.65 28.71 31.03
C ASP A 485 16.08 29.96 30.34
N ILE A 486 16.67 31.14 30.59
CA ILE A 486 16.24 32.43 30.03
C ILE A 486 17.49 33.27 29.71
N HIS A 487 17.66 33.63 28.44
CA HIS A 487 18.64 34.62 27.98
C HIS A 487 17.97 35.99 27.89
N TYR A 488 18.61 37.03 28.43
CA TYR A 488 18.13 38.42 28.34
C TYR A 488 18.76 39.14 27.15
N PRO A 489 18.00 39.98 26.42
CA PRO A 489 18.57 40.80 25.35
C PRO A 489 19.45 41.92 25.92
N CYS A 490 20.54 42.23 25.22
CA CYS A 490 21.43 43.34 25.51
C CYS A 490 20.78 44.69 25.18
N VAL A 491 19.98 44.73 24.10
CA VAL A 491 19.21 45.90 23.66
C VAL A 491 17.84 45.42 23.15
N GLU A 492 16.78 46.16 23.49
CA GLU A 492 15.43 45.94 22.97
C GLU A 492 14.88 47.22 22.34
N MET A 493 14.45 47.13 21.07
CA MET A 493 13.86 48.23 20.30
C MET A 493 12.39 47.95 20.04
N VAL A 494 11.52 48.94 20.25
CA VAL A 494 10.06 48.79 20.21
C VAL A 494 9.45 49.52 19.01
N SER A 495 8.73 48.79 18.17
CA SER A 495 8.00 49.30 17.00
C SER A 495 6.52 49.56 17.29
N SER A 496 5.90 50.45 16.51
CA SER A 496 4.46 50.70 16.50
C SER A 496 3.65 49.53 15.91
N SER A 497 4.21 48.74 14.99
CA SER A 497 3.54 47.57 14.38
C SER A 497 4.40 46.30 14.38
N LYS A 498 3.83 45.20 13.89
CA LYS A 498 4.49 43.89 13.78
C LYS A 498 5.61 44.01 12.75
N ILE A 499 6.80 43.51 13.10
CA ILE A 499 7.96 43.53 12.21
C ILE A 499 7.87 42.32 11.28
N SER A 500 8.23 42.51 10.01
CA SER A 500 8.29 41.45 9.00
C SER A 500 9.72 40.94 8.79
N CYS A 501 10.66 41.86 8.58
CA CYS A 501 12.06 41.56 8.29
C CYS A 501 12.99 42.55 9.01
N VAL A 502 14.17 42.08 9.40
CA VAL A 502 15.32 42.92 9.77
C VAL A 502 16.48 42.67 8.82
N SER A 503 17.34 43.66 8.66
CA SER A 503 18.62 43.57 7.92
C SER A 503 19.67 44.38 8.68
N TRP A 504 20.82 43.77 8.96
CA TRP A 504 21.95 44.45 9.60
C TRP A 504 22.89 45.04 8.54
N ASN A 505 23.47 46.22 8.79
CA ASN A 505 24.42 46.82 7.87
C ASN A 505 25.79 46.11 7.93
N SER A 506 26.20 45.49 6.82
CA SER A 506 27.45 44.71 6.67
C SER A 506 28.75 45.50 6.91
N PHE A 507 28.69 46.83 7.06
CA PHE A 507 29.84 47.68 7.32
C PHE A 507 29.75 48.43 8.67
N HIS A 508 28.60 49.05 8.95
CA HIS A 508 28.33 49.84 10.14
C HIS A 508 27.64 49.00 11.24
N LYS A 509 28.45 48.39 12.11
CA LYS A 509 28.01 47.51 13.23
C LYS A 509 26.85 48.05 14.07
N GLY A 510 26.74 49.36 14.29
CA GLY A 510 25.64 49.95 15.05
C GLY A 510 24.30 50.06 14.30
N MET A 511 24.22 49.74 13.01
CA MET A 511 23.08 50.11 12.16
C MET A 511 22.25 48.92 11.69
N LEU A 512 20.95 48.94 11.99
CA LEU A 512 19.99 47.90 11.63
C LEU A 512 18.72 48.51 11.02
N ALA A 513 18.19 47.91 9.96
CA ALA A 513 16.94 48.28 9.32
C ALA A 513 15.84 47.25 9.63
N SER A 514 14.58 47.69 9.67
CA SER A 514 13.41 46.83 9.86
C SER A 514 12.22 47.28 9.02
N SER A 515 11.51 46.35 8.40
CA SER A 515 10.21 46.59 7.74
C SER A 515 9.04 46.15 8.64
N ASP A 516 7.89 46.84 8.54
CA ASP A 516 6.70 46.53 9.33
C ASP A 516 5.40 46.30 8.52
N TYR A 517 4.38 45.84 9.25
CA TYR A 517 3.08 45.46 8.69
C TYR A 517 2.23 46.62 8.18
N GLU A 518 2.58 47.88 8.48
CA GLU A 518 1.92 49.07 7.93
C GLU A 518 2.63 49.62 6.68
N GLY A 519 3.79 49.05 6.31
CA GLY A 519 4.63 49.55 5.21
C GLY A 519 5.80 50.43 5.65
N THR A 520 6.00 50.62 6.96
CA THR A 520 7.07 51.47 7.48
C THR A 520 8.42 50.76 7.36
N VAL A 521 9.44 51.46 6.85
CA VAL A 521 10.83 51.04 6.89
C VAL A 521 11.57 51.93 7.89
N THR A 522 12.14 51.33 8.94
CA THR A 522 12.77 52.06 10.04
C THR A 522 14.24 51.69 10.14
N VAL A 523 15.11 52.69 10.35
CA VAL A 523 16.55 52.49 10.59
C VAL A 523 16.85 52.87 12.04
N TRP A 524 17.52 51.95 12.73
CA TRP A 524 17.82 51.99 14.16
C TRP A 524 19.32 52.08 14.39
N ASP A 525 19.69 52.68 15.52
CA ASP A 525 20.97 52.46 16.18
C ASP A 525 20.82 51.29 17.18
N ALA A 526 21.31 50.13 16.79
CA ALA A 526 21.29 48.90 17.59
C ALA A 526 22.17 48.98 18.86
N SER A 527 23.06 49.98 18.99
CA SER A 527 23.89 50.17 20.18
C SER A 527 23.23 51.03 21.26
N THR A 528 22.35 51.97 20.87
CA THR A 528 21.60 52.83 21.82
C THR A 528 20.12 52.48 21.92
N GLY A 529 19.63 51.57 21.06
CA GLY A 529 18.21 51.21 20.93
C GLY A 529 17.34 52.33 20.34
N GLN A 530 17.94 53.39 19.79
CA GLN A 530 17.23 54.57 19.30
C GLN A 530 16.86 54.46 17.82
N ARG A 531 15.83 55.21 17.44
CA ARG A 531 15.32 55.27 16.06
C ARG A 531 15.95 56.44 15.30
N THR A 532 16.76 56.13 14.29
CA THR A 532 17.58 57.10 13.55
C THR A 532 16.84 57.69 12.34
N LYS A 533 16.13 56.86 11.57
CA LYS A 533 15.26 57.30 10.45
C LYS A 533 14.01 56.45 10.34
N THR A 534 12.99 56.98 9.69
CA THR A 534 11.72 56.30 9.42
C THR A 534 11.19 56.75 8.06
N PHE A 535 10.92 55.79 7.19
CA PHE A 535 10.39 55.99 5.86
C PHE A 535 8.99 55.37 5.77
N GLN A 536 8.02 56.12 5.25
CA GLN A 536 6.61 55.72 5.22
C GLN A 536 5.95 56.13 3.89
N GLU A 537 6.33 55.44 2.81
CA GLU A 537 5.74 55.63 1.48
C GLU A 537 5.15 54.34 0.85
N HIS A 538 5.30 53.18 1.49
CA HIS A 538 4.59 51.99 1.03
C HIS A 538 3.13 52.07 1.47
N GLU A 539 2.21 51.73 0.59
CA GLU A 539 0.76 51.83 0.82
C GLU A 539 0.19 50.64 1.61
N LYS A 540 1.02 49.60 1.81
CA LYS A 540 0.68 48.32 2.45
C LYS A 540 1.93 47.74 3.13
N ARG A 541 1.72 46.65 3.89
CA ARG A 541 2.77 45.80 4.48
C ARG A 541 4.01 45.68 3.60
N CYS A 542 5.13 46.11 4.16
CA CYS A 542 6.44 45.79 3.64
C CYS A 542 6.85 44.43 4.18
N TRP A 543 7.22 43.48 3.32
CA TRP A 543 7.61 42.13 3.73
C TRP A 543 9.09 41.97 4.01
N SER A 544 9.93 42.75 3.33
CA SER A 544 11.38 42.57 3.33
C SER A 544 12.10 43.90 3.20
N VAL A 545 13.26 43.98 3.86
CA VAL A 545 14.22 45.08 3.79
C VAL A 545 15.62 44.50 3.65
N ASP A 546 16.50 45.16 2.89
CA ASP A 546 17.88 44.72 2.70
C ASP A 546 18.84 45.91 2.54
N PHE A 547 19.99 45.86 3.22
CA PHE A 547 21.12 46.75 2.96
C PHE A 547 21.91 46.28 1.74
N ASN A 548 22.50 47.22 1.00
CA ASN A 548 23.43 46.92 -0.07
C ASN A 548 24.85 46.73 0.50
N ASP A 549 25.45 45.56 0.29
CA ASP A 549 26.79 45.21 0.77
C ASP A 549 27.92 46.12 0.22
N VAL A 550 27.68 46.78 -0.92
CA VAL A 550 28.69 47.59 -1.64
C VAL A 550 28.45 49.09 -1.44
N ASP A 551 27.20 49.56 -1.54
CA ASP A 551 26.79 50.91 -1.13
C ASP A 551 26.06 50.87 0.21
N THR A 552 26.83 50.97 1.29
CA THR A 552 26.36 50.83 2.68
C THR A 552 25.31 51.87 3.10
N ARG A 553 25.01 52.86 2.24
CA ARG A 553 23.99 53.88 2.44
C ARG A 553 22.66 53.59 1.73
N LEU A 554 22.61 52.56 0.88
CA LEU A 554 21.45 52.19 0.09
C LEU A 554 20.71 51.01 0.73
N ILE A 555 19.39 51.15 0.85
CA ILE A 555 18.45 50.13 1.34
C ILE A 555 17.40 49.86 0.25
N ALA A 556 17.00 48.61 0.08
CA ALA A 556 15.83 48.24 -0.71
C ALA A 556 14.73 47.67 0.18
N SER A 557 13.46 47.86 -0.19
CA SER A 557 12.31 47.27 0.50
C SER A 557 11.22 46.80 -0.46
N GLY A 558 10.65 45.62 -0.21
CA GLY A 558 9.58 45.01 -1.03
C GLY A 558 8.25 44.92 -0.28
N SER A 559 7.13 45.15 -0.97
CA SER A 559 5.81 45.34 -0.35
C SER A 559 4.63 44.68 -1.11
N ASP A 560 3.53 44.48 -0.37
CA ASP A 560 2.21 44.10 -0.89
C ASP A 560 1.58 45.18 -1.81
N ASP A 561 2.14 46.39 -1.88
CA ASP A 561 1.79 47.42 -2.87
C ASP A 561 2.37 47.15 -4.28
N ALA A 562 3.05 46.01 -4.46
CA ALA A 562 3.72 45.58 -5.69
C ALA A 562 4.87 46.50 -6.16
N ARG A 563 5.49 47.25 -5.23
CA ARG A 563 6.69 48.05 -5.51
C ARG A 563 7.91 47.56 -4.75
N VAL A 564 9.09 47.78 -5.33
CA VAL A 564 10.38 47.81 -4.62
C VAL A 564 10.82 49.26 -4.51
N LYS A 565 10.95 49.79 -3.29
CA LYS A 565 11.49 51.14 -3.07
C LYS A 565 12.96 51.09 -2.70
N LEU A 566 13.72 52.07 -3.18
CA LEU A 566 15.12 52.30 -2.82
C LEU A 566 15.23 53.53 -1.94
N TRP A 567 16.00 53.45 -0.86
CA TRP A 567 16.19 54.51 0.12
C TRP A 567 17.67 54.77 0.33
N ALA A 568 18.10 56.03 0.27
CA ALA A 568 19.44 56.42 0.67
C ALA A 568 19.39 57.06 2.06
N LEU A 569 20.30 56.69 2.96
CA LEU A 569 20.31 57.19 4.33
C LEU A 569 20.45 58.72 4.46
N ASN A 570 20.90 59.41 3.40
CA ASN A 570 20.99 60.87 3.33
C ASN A 570 19.74 61.56 2.75
N THR A 571 18.76 60.82 2.21
CA THR A 571 17.45 61.36 1.80
C THR A 571 16.38 61.01 2.83
N ASP A 572 15.25 61.73 2.80
CA ASP A 572 14.07 61.45 3.64
C ASP A 572 12.93 60.79 2.84
N TYR A 573 13.07 60.73 1.51
CA TYR A 573 12.17 60.10 0.56
C TYR A 573 12.89 59.00 -0.23
N SER A 574 12.13 58.12 -0.89
CA SER A 574 12.69 57.09 -1.79
C SER A 574 13.39 57.71 -2.99
N VAL A 575 14.56 57.14 -3.33
CA VAL A 575 15.41 57.58 -4.44
C VAL A 575 14.89 57.06 -5.78
N ALA A 576 14.28 55.87 -5.76
CA ALA A 576 13.59 55.28 -6.90
C ALA A 576 12.57 54.24 -6.43
N SER A 577 11.67 53.87 -7.35
CA SER A 577 10.70 52.79 -7.17
C SER A 577 10.67 51.92 -8.43
N LEU A 578 10.80 50.59 -8.26
CA LEU A 578 10.49 49.60 -9.28
C LEU A 578 9.02 49.18 -9.12
N GLU A 579 8.30 48.97 -10.21
CA GLU A 579 6.94 48.43 -10.19
C GLU A 579 6.95 46.97 -10.68
N ALA A 580 6.41 46.07 -9.85
CA ALA A 580 6.30 44.64 -10.13
C ALA A 580 4.87 44.28 -10.58
N LYS A 581 4.69 43.10 -11.16
CA LYS A 581 3.39 42.62 -11.66
C LYS A 581 2.47 42.09 -10.55
N ALA A 582 3.03 41.86 -9.35
CA ALA A 582 2.32 41.39 -8.16
C ALA A 582 3.13 41.77 -6.90
N ASN A 583 2.58 41.48 -5.72
CA ASN A 583 3.19 41.71 -4.41
C ASN A 583 4.64 41.19 -4.35
N VAL A 584 5.54 41.99 -3.76
CA VAL A 584 6.95 41.61 -3.59
C VAL A 584 7.17 41.05 -2.18
N CYS A 585 7.44 39.75 -2.10
CA CYS A 585 7.60 39.03 -0.84
C CYS A 585 9.01 39.17 -0.25
N CYS A 586 10.03 39.23 -1.11
CA CYS A 586 11.43 39.26 -0.69
C CYS A 586 12.28 40.05 -1.67
N VAL A 587 13.14 40.95 -1.18
CA VAL A 587 14.17 41.65 -1.96
C VAL A 587 15.55 41.36 -1.36
N LYS A 588 16.57 41.18 -2.22
CA LYS A 588 17.99 41.11 -1.82
C LYS A 588 18.90 41.76 -2.88
N PHE A 589 19.94 42.47 -2.43
CA PHE A 589 21.01 42.96 -3.31
C PHE A 589 21.98 41.84 -3.72
N ASN A 590 22.69 42.02 -4.84
CA ASN A 590 23.78 41.14 -5.22
C ASN A 590 25.03 41.47 -4.36
N PRO A 591 25.61 40.50 -3.62
CA PRO A 591 26.69 40.75 -2.65
C PRO A 591 28.04 41.18 -3.27
N ARG A 592 28.10 41.41 -4.59
CA ARG A 592 29.27 41.99 -5.28
C ARG A 592 28.92 43.12 -6.28
N SER A 593 27.70 43.63 -6.30
CA SER A 593 27.32 44.75 -7.19
C SER A 593 26.38 45.74 -6.51
N SER A 594 26.84 46.99 -6.40
CA SER A 594 26.01 48.09 -5.88
C SER A 594 24.77 48.38 -6.72
N CYS A 595 24.75 47.96 -7.99
CA CYS A 595 23.66 48.26 -8.93
C CYS A 595 22.80 47.04 -9.33
N HIS A 596 23.00 45.85 -8.75
CA HIS A 596 22.18 44.68 -9.08
C HIS A 596 21.33 44.21 -7.90
N LEU A 597 20.07 43.87 -8.17
CA LEU A 597 19.07 43.52 -7.16
C LEU A 597 18.17 42.39 -7.69
N ALA A 598 17.81 41.45 -6.82
CA ALA A 598 16.85 40.38 -7.07
C ALA A 598 15.62 40.54 -6.17
N PHE A 599 14.42 40.19 -6.68
CA PHE A 599 13.23 40.07 -5.84
C PHE A 599 12.34 38.88 -6.21
N GLY A 600 11.75 38.27 -5.18
CA GLY A 600 10.75 37.20 -5.28
C GLY A 600 9.34 37.78 -5.24
N SER A 601 8.51 37.36 -6.19
CA SER A 601 7.18 37.93 -6.43
C SER A 601 6.06 36.90 -6.23
N ALA A 602 4.88 37.41 -5.89
CA ALA A 602 3.65 36.62 -5.89
C ALA A 602 3.25 36.13 -7.30
N ASP A 603 3.81 36.68 -8.38
CA ASP A 603 3.66 36.19 -9.77
C ASP A 603 4.41 34.88 -10.09
N HIS A 604 4.96 34.23 -9.06
CA HIS A 604 5.66 32.93 -9.13
C HIS A 604 7.04 33.01 -9.83
N CYS A 605 7.54 34.21 -10.10
CA CYS A 605 8.85 34.44 -10.69
C CYS A 605 9.85 35.05 -9.69
N VAL A 606 11.14 34.97 -10.03
CA VAL A 606 12.19 35.83 -9.46
C VAL A 606 12.62 36.80 -10.56
N HIS A 607 12.65 38.09 -10.23
CA HIS A 607 13.08 39.15 -11.15
C HIS A 607 14.45 39.66 -10.74
N TYR A 608 15.33 39.89 -11.72
CA TYR A 608 16.68 40.42 -11.52
C TYR A 608 16.87 41.70 -12.33
N TYR A 609 17.26 42.79 -11.67
CA TYR A 609 17.30 44.14 -12.22
C TYR A 609 18.70 44.77 -12.12
N ASP A 610 19.00 45.66 -13.08
CA ASP A 610 20.05 46.66 -12.98
C ASP A 610 19.42 48.01 -12.61
N LEU A 611 19.84 48.58 -11.48
CA LEU A 611 19.33 49.85 -10.97
C LEU A 611 19.74 51.06 -11.84
N ARG A 612 20.65 50.86 -12.81
CA ARG A 612 20.98 51.83 -13.86
C ARG A 612 19.96 51.84 -15.00
N ASN A 613 19.19 50.76 -15.19
CA ASN A 613 18.13 50.64 -16.18
C ASN A 613 16.87 49.99 -15.59
N MET A 614 16.14 50.75 -14.79
CA MET A 614 14.99 50.27 -14.01
C MET A 614 13.72 49.95 -14.83
N LYS A 615 13.74 50.07 -16.17
CA LYS A 615 12.56 49.85 -17.02
C LYS A 615 12.21 48.38 -17.22
N GLU A 616 13.20 47.51 -17.31
CA GLU A 616 13.04 46.10 -17.65
C GLU A 616 13.99 45.24 -16.81
N ALA A 617 13.54 44.04 -16.44
CA ALA A 617 14.39 43.08 -15.74
C ALA A 617 15.47 42.53 -16.70
N LEU A 618 16.72 42.44 -16.24
CA LEU A 618 17.80 41.73 -16.95
C LEU A 618 17.47 40.25 -17.15
N CYS A 619 16.81 39.64 -16.16
CA CYS A 619 16.37 38.25 -16.24
C CYS A 619 15.10 38.04 -15.40
N ILE A 620 14.21 37.16 -15.86
CA ILE A 620 13.00 36.73 -15.15
C ILE A 620 13.01 35.20 -15.09
N PHE A 621 13.28 34.67 -13.91
CA PHE A 621 13.34 33.24 -13.65
C PHE A 621 11.94 32.68 -13.43
N LYS A 622 11.57 31.69 -14.24
CA LYS A 622 10.23 31.08 -14.26
C LYS A 622 10.34 29.59 -13.97
N GLY A 623 9.43 29.07 -13.14
CA GLY A 623 9.35 27.62 -12.88
C GLY A 623 8.79 27.21 -11.51
N HIS A 624 8.53 28.15 -10.60
CA HIS A 624 7.68 27.88 -9.43
C HIS A 624 6.19 27.86 -9.82
N ARG A 625 5.38 27.14 -9.04
CA ARG A 625 3.93 26.96 -9.24
C ARG A 625 3.06 27.82 -8.31
N LYS A 626 3.68 28.55 -7.38
CA LYS A 626 3.06 29.47 -6.41
C LYS A 626 4.02 30.62 -6.09
N ALA A 627 3.55 31.61 -5.32
CA ALA A 627 4.30 32.78 -4.86
C ALA A 627 5.70 32.44 -4.30
N VAL A 628 6.71 33.17 -4.77
CA VAL A 628 8.08 33.06 -4.29
C VAL A 628 8.21 33.84 -2.98
N SER A 629 8.23 33.12 -1.85
CA SER A 629 8.28 33.70 -0.51
C SER A 629 9.64 34.30 -0.14
N TYR A 630 10.75 33.75 -0.65
CA TYR A 630 12.10 34.20 -0.30
C TYR A 630 13.09 34.06 -1.46
N VAL A 631 14.11 34.90 -1.48
CA VAL A 631 15.23 34.87 -2.43
C VAL A 631 16.53 35.15 -1.66
N LYS A 632 17.60 34.38 -1.91
CA LYS A 632 18.93 34.63 -1.35
C LYS A 632 20.01 34.24 -2.36
N PHE A 633 21.09 35.02 -2.43
CA PHE A 633 22.25 34.68 -3.24
C PHE A 633 23.06 33.56 -2.56
N ILE A 634 23.52 32.58 -3.34
CA ILE A 634 24.60 31.67 -2.94
C ILE A 634 25.95 32.35 -3.18
N ASN A 635 26.08 33.04 -4.32
CA ASN A 635 27.27 33.81 -4.70
C ASN A 635 26.89 34.88 -5.73
N LYS A 636 27.89 35.52 -6.35
CA LYS A 636 27.69 36.59 -7.35
C LYS A 636 26.86 36.22 -8.59
N GLU A 637 26.68 34.93 -8.89
CA GLU A 637 26.07 34.40 -10.12
C GLU A 637 24.95 33.36 -9.87
N GLU A 638 24.92 32.72 -8.70
CA GLU A 638 23.91 31.72 -8.33
C GLU A 638 22.92 32.27 -7.29
N ILE A 639 21.63 32.20 -7.62
CA ILE A 639 20.50 32.63 -6.77
C ILE A 639 19.68 31.40 -6.38
N VAL A 640 19.20 31.33 -5.13
CA VAL A 640 18.16 30.39 -4.71
C VAL A 640 16.88 31.14 -4.32
N SER A 641 15.75 30.59 -4.75
CA SER A 641 14.41 31.02 -4.33
C SER A 641 13.67 29.92 -3.58
N ALA A 642 12.82 30.34 -2.64
CA ALA A 642 11.96 29.47 -1.84
C ALA A 642 10.49 29.84 -2.05
N SER A 643 9.65 28.87 -2.37
CA SER A 643 8.23 29.07 -2.71
C SER A 643 7.31 28.21 -1.86
N THR A 644 6.05 28.65 -1.77
CA THR A 644 4.94 27.92 -1.15
C THR A 644 4.46 26.72 -1.99
N ASP A 645 5.21 26.34 -3.04
CA ASP A 645 5.01 25.12 -3.84
C ASP A 645 5.82 23.89 -3.34
N SER A 646 6.35 23.97 -2.11
CA SER A 646 7.24 22.98 -1.47
C SER A 646 8.48 22.64 -2.30
N GLN A 647 9.05 23.66 -2.96
CA GLN A 647 10.33 23.56 -3.66
C GLN A 647 11.22 24.78 -3.35
N LEU A 648 12.52 24.54 -3.29
CA LEU A 648 13.52 25.58 -3.52
C LEU A 648 14.04 25.41 -4.96
N LYS A 649 14.44 26.49 -5.63
CA LYS A 649 15.04 26.44 -6.98
C LYS A 649 16.32 27.25 -7.06
N MET A 650 17.30 26.72 -7.79
CA MET A 650 18.58 27.38 -8.07
C MET A 650 18.64 27.88 -9.51
N TRP A 651 19.16 29.08 -9.69
CA TRP A 651 19.19 29.81 -10.95
C TRP A 651 20.58 30.39 -11.20
N ASN A 652 20.98 30.54 -12.47
CA ASN A 652 22.18 31.29 -12.83
C ASN A 652 21.80 32.66 -13.40
N ILE A 653 22.47 33.73 -13.00
CA ILE A 653 22.19 35.08 -13.51
C ILE A 653 22.38 35.17 -15.04
N ASN A 654 23.26 34.35 -15.62
CA ASN A 654 23.54 34.32 -17.06
C ASN A 654 22.65 33.33 -17.84
N ASN A 655 21.76 32.58 -17.19
CA ASN A 655 20.89 31.59 -17.84
C ASN A 655 19.51 31.51 -17.15
N PRO A 656 18.39 31.90 -17.82
CA PRO A 656 17.05 31.90 -17.22
C PRO A 656 16.51 30.51 -16.84
N LEU A 657 17.17 29.42 -17.26
CA LEU A 657 16.76 28.06 -16.93
C LEU A 657 17.06 27.72 -15.45
N CYS A 658 16.14 26.96 -14.84
CA CYS A 658 16.33 26.36 -13.51
C CYS A 658 17.49 25.38 -13.54
N LEU A 659 18.58 25.66 -12.81
CA LEU A 659 19.72 24.75 -12.67
C LEU A 659 19.34 23.49 -11.88
N ARG A 660 18.58 23.67 -10.78
CA ARG A 660 18.19 22.58 -9.89
C ARG A 660 16.94 22.92 -9.09
N SER A 661 16.09 21.92 -8.84
CA SER A 661 14.97 22.02 -7.90
C SER A 661 15.26 21.12 -6.70
N PHE A 662 15.16 21.67 -5.49
CA PHE A 662 15.32 20.95 -4.23
C PHE A 662 13.95 20.61 -3.64
N VAL A 663 13.77 19.38 -3.17
CA VAL A 663 12.47 18.83 -2.74
C VAL A 663 12.57 18.12 -1.38
N GLY A 664 11.45 17.91 -0.70
CA GLY A 664 11.36 17.07 0.52
C GLY A 664 11.00 17.80 1.82
N HIS A 665 11.15 19.14 1.85
CA HIS A 665 10.46 20.00 2.82
C HIS A 665 8.98 20.17 2.43
N VAL A 666 8.15 20.59 3.37
CA VAL A 666 6.72 20.86 3.15
C VAL A 666 6.42 22.30 3.57
N ASN A 667 6.12 23.14 2.59
CA ASN A 667 5.65 24.51 2.78
C ASN A 667 4.59 24.77 1.71
N GLU A 668 3.31 24.76 2.10
CA GLU A 668 2.17 24.95 1.21
C GLU A 668 1.32 26.18 1.54
N LYS A 669 1.37 26.61 2.80
CA LYS A 669 0.57 27.67 3.42
C LYS A 669 1.44 28.81 3.95
N ASN A 670 2.58 28.45 4.55
CA ASN A 670 3.49 29.37 5.22
C ASN A 670 4.70 29.70 4.33
N PHE A 671 5.18 30.95 4.44
CA PHE A 671 6.40 31.39 3.75
C PHE A 671 7.63 30.65 4.29
N VAL A 672 8.60 30.39 3.40
CA VAL A 672 9.76 29.56 3.71
C VAL A 672 10.93 30.43 4.15
N GLY A 673 11.37 30.29 5.40
CA GLY A 673 12.64 30.88 5.86
C GLY A 673 13.82 30.19 5.16
N LEU A 674 14.78 30.97 4.64
CA LEU A 674 15.88 30.48 3.79
C LEU A 674 17.24 31.04 4.25
N ALA A 675 18.20 30.15 4.49
CA ALA A 675 19.60 30.48 4.79
C ALA A 675 20.55 29.79 3.80
N THR A 676 21.73 30.38 3.60
CA THR A 676 22.79 29.91 2.71
C THR A 676 24.15 30.04 3.40
N ASP A 677 25.00 29.03 3.26
CA ASP A 677 26.42 29.05 3.68
C ASP A 677 27.26 28.27 2.65
N GLY A 678 28.14 28.98 1.93
CA GLY A 678 28.92 28.41 0.83
C GLY A 678 28.04 27.66 -0.17
N ASP A 679 28.30 26.37 -0.36
CA ASP A 679 27.55 25.49 -1.28
C ASP A 679 26.33 24.79 -0.62
N TYR A 680 25.92 25.23 0.58
CA TYR A 680 24.78 24.69 1.34
C TYR A 680 23.60 25.66 1.44
N VAL A 681 22.40 25.08 1.50
CA VAL A 681 21.13 25.80 1.62
C VAL A 681 20.31 25.15 2.74
N ALA A 682 19.70 25.96 3.61
CA ALA A 682 18.84 25.48 4.70
C ALA A 682 17.47 26.16 4.66
N CYS A 683 16.39 25.42 4.93
CA CYS A 683 15.04 25.96 4.99
C CYS A 683 14.17 25.38 6.12
N GLY A 684 13.27 26.19 6.66
CA GLY A 684 12.29 25.80 7.67
C GLY A 684 10.98 25.28 7.05
N SER A 685 10.52 24.11 7.50
CA SER A 685 9.36 23.37 6.97
C SER A 685 8.19 23.36 7.95
N GLU A 686 6.96 23.30 7.45
CA GLU A 686 5.71 23.32 8.24
C GLU A 686 5.58 22.13 9.21
N ASN A 687 6.31 21.04 8.97
CA ASN A 687 6.39 19.86 9.85
C ASN A 687 7.38 20.02 11.03
N ASN A 688 7.58 21.26 11.50
CA ASN A 688 8.47 21.64 12.61
C ASN A 688 9.92 21.11 12.46
N ALA A 689 10.47 21.21 11.25
CA ALA A 689 11.82 20.72 10.94
C ALA A 689 12.63 21.69 10.07
N LEU A 690 13.93 21.74 10.35
CA LEU A 690 14.94 22.37 9.52
C LEU A 690 15.48 21.34 8.51
N TYR A 691 15.41 21.64 7.22
CA TYR A 691 15.98 20.83 6.13
C TYR A 691 17.26 21.48 5.62
N VAL A 692 18.28 20.68 5.33
CA VAL A 692 19.54 21.15 4.74
C VAL A 692 19.82 20.42 3.43
N TYR A 693 20.26 21.18 2.43
CA TYR A 693 20.56 20.76 1.07
C TYR A 693 22.00 21.11 0.71
N TYR A 694 22.60 20.32 -0.17
CA TYR A 694 23.86 20.64 -0.85
C TYR A 694 23.55 20.97 -2.31
N LYS A 695 24.13 22.05 -2.87
CA LYS A 695 23.75 22.54 -4.22
C LYS A 695 23.94 21.52 -5.35
N GLY A 696 24.78 20.50 -5.14
CA GLY A 696 25.01 19.41 -6.09
C GLY A 696 23.87 18.38 -6.20
N LEU A 697 22.91 18.34 -5.27
CA LEU A 697 21.87 17.30 -5.18
C LEU A 697 20.45 17.87 -5.14
N THR A 698 19.45 17.05 -5.45
CA THR A 698 18.02 17.42 -5.46
C THR A 698 17.30 17.07 -4.15
N LYS A 699 17.70 15.98 -3.48
CA LYS A 699 17.18 15.55 -2.17
C LYS A 699 17.92 16.24 -1.01
N GLN A 700 17.28 16.28 0.15
CA GLN A 700 17.87 16.83 1.39
C GLN A 700 19.03 15.97 1.89
N LEU A 701 20.08 16.62 2.41
CA LEU A 701 21.30 16.00 2.94
C LEU A 701 21.11 15.43 4.35
N PHE A 702 20.34 16.14 5.16
CA PHE A 702 19.81 15.76 6.47
C PHE A 702 18.72 16.76 6.88
N SER A 703 17.94 16.39 7.90
CA SER A 703 16.98 17.29 8.56
C SER A 703 17.11 17.18 10.08
N TYR A 704 16.67 18.23 10.78
CA TYR A 704 16.58 18.29 12.23
C TYR A 704 15.16 18.70 12.62
N LYS A 705 14.46 17.86 13.38
CA LYS A 705 13.16 18.21 13.99
C LYS A 705 13.41 18.97 15.28
N PHE A 706 12.61 20.01 15.55
CA PHE A 706 12.63 20.70 16.83
C PHE A 706 11.68 19.99 17.81
N ASP A 707 12.16 19.68 19.01
CA ASP A 707 11.29 19.20 20.09
C ASP A 707 10.35 20.33 20.53
N ALA A 708 9.04 20.04 20.61
CA ALA A 708 8.04 21.06 20.93
C ALA A 708 8.18 21.54 22.39
N VAL A 709 8.64 22.79 22.57
CA VAL A 709 8.78 23.42 23.90
C VAL A 709 7.42 23.50 24.58
N ARG A 710 7.34 22.97 25.80
CA ARG A 710 6.08 22.58 26.45
C ARG A 710 5.24 23.77 26.93
N SER A 711 4.06 23.95 26.35
CA SER A 711 2.92 24.58 27.03
C SER A 711 2.15 23.55 27.85
N ILE A 712 1.67 23.95 29.04
CA ILE A 712 0.98 23.07 30.01
C ILE A 712 -0.53 22.95 29.75
N LEU A 713 -1.11 23.85 28.92
CA LEU A 713 -2.56 23.91 28.67
C LEU A 713 -3.02 22.98 27.53
N GLU A 714 -2.13 22.65 26.59
CA GLU A 714 -2.42 21.78 25.43
C GLU A 714 -2.28 20.29 25.79
N LEU A 715 -3.02 19.87 26.82
CA LEU A 715 -3.10 18.49 27.32
C LEU A 715 -4.50 17.86 27.14
N GLN A 716 -5.41 18.55 26.46
CA GLN A 716 -6.73 18.02 26.10
C GLN A 716 -6.77 17.49 24.66
N ASP A 717 -6.14 18.18 23.71
CA ASP A 717 -6.20 17.79 22.28
C ASP A 717 -5.17 16.70 21.91
N ARG A 718 -4.06 16.59 22.66
CA ARG A 718 -3.07 15.50 22.55
C ARG A 718 -3.56 14.18 23.15
N ARG A 719 -4.68 13.69 22.61
CA ARG A 719 -5.04 12.26 22.53
C ARG A 719 -5.41 11.84 21.11
N GLU A 720 -5.59 12.78 20.17
CA GLU A 720 -5.70 12.47 18.74
C GLU A 720 -4.37 12.57 17.98
N GLU A 721 -3.41 13.39 18.44
CA GLU A 721 -2.19 13.68 17.67
C GLU A 721 -1.05 12.66 17.82
N ASP A 722 -0.96 11.94 18.94
CA ASP A 722 0.02 10.87 19.12
C ASP A 722 -0.23 9.69 18.13
N LEU A 723 -1.44 9.61 17.56
CA LEU A 723 -1.79 8.70 16.45
C LEU A 723 -1.37 9.22 15.06
N ASN A 724 -0.96 10.49 14.94
CA ASN A 724 -0.54 11.14 13.69
C ASN A 724 0.99 11.21 13.52
N GLU A 725 1.79 11.15 14.59
CA GLU A 725 3.26 11.14 14.48
C GLU A 725 3.79 9.95 13.68
N ALA A 726 3.05 8.83 13.68
CA ALA A 726 3.36 7.63 12.90
C ALA A 726 3.03 7.76 11.39
N GLY A 727 2.55 8.92 10.93
CA GLY A 727 1.81 9.07 9.66
C GLY A 727 0.31 8.80 9.84
N PRO A 728 -0.50 8.82 8.76
CA PRO A 728 -1.96 8.77 8.86
C PRO A 728 -2.49 7.53 9.60
N LYS A 729 -3.67 7.68 10.24
CA LYS A 729 -4.42 6.61 10.93
C LYS A 729 -4.43 5.33 10.07
N ILE A 730 -4.02 4.20 10.65
CA ILE A 730 -3.81 2.93 9.93
C ILE A 730 -5.17 2.43 9.38
N PRO A 731 -5.36 2.32 8.05
CA PRO A 731 -6.63 1.88 7.46
C PRO A 731 -6.99 0.43 7.82
N LYS A 732 -8.29 0.08 7.73
CA LYS A 732 -8.76 -1.31 7.88
C LYS A 732 -7.92 -2.24 6.99
N GLY A 733 -7.36 -3.30 7.58
CA GLY A 733 -6.58 -4.30 6.85
C GLY A 733 -5.16 -3.87 6.47
N GLN A 734 -4.62 -2.80 7.09
CA GLN A 734 -3.20 -2.46 7.03
C GLN A 734 -2.53 -2.61 8.39
N ALA A 735 -1.20 -2.71 8.40
CA ALA A 735 -0.37 -2.73 9.62
C ALA A 735 0.82 -1.78 9.50
N ARG A 736 1.39 -1.40 10.64
CA ARG A 736 2.63 -0.61 10.75
C ARG A 736 3.49 -1.20 11.86
N VAL A 737 4.74 -1.57 11.54
CA VAL A 737 5.69 -2.13 12.52
C VAL A 737 6.54 -1.01 13.11
N PHE A 738 6.59 -0.96 14.43
CA PHE A 738 7.38 -0.04 15.23
C PHE A 738 8.50 -0.79 15.94
N TRP A 739 9.61 -0.11 16.22
CA TRP A 739 10.86 -0.69 16.73
C TRP A 739 11.32 0.09 17.97
N GLY A 740 11.87 -0.60 18.96
CA GLY A 740 12.43 0.05 20.16
C GLY A 740 11.41 0.69 21.11
N LEU A 741 10.12 0.33 21.02
CA LEU A 741 9.08 0.80 21.96
C LEU A 741 9.20 0.16 23.36
N ASP A 742 9.83 -1.02 23.45
CA ASP A 742 10.23 -1.65 24.71
C ASP A 742 11.64 -2.27 24.54
N GLU A 743 12.66 -1.57 25.03
CA GLU A 743 14.07 -1.99 24.98
C GLU A 743 14.37 -3.26 25.80
N THR A 744 13.40 -3.74 26.61
CA THR A 744 13.59 -4.89 27.51
C THR A 744 12.89 -6.16 27.04
N ASN A 745 11.78 -6.06 26.31
CA ASN A 745 10.91 -7.21 26.01
C ASN A 745 10.53 -7.37 24.53
N TYR A 746 10.43 -6.31 23.72
CA TYR A 746 9.86 -6.37 22.35
C TYR A 746 10.73 -5.71 21.29
N ASN A 747 11.39 -6.54 20.48
CA ASN A 747 12.21 -6.07 19.37
C ASN A 747 11.40 -5.23 18.37
N GLY A 748 10.16 -5.65 18.06
CA GLY A 748 9.23 -4.91 17.22
C GLY A 748 7.77 -5.19 17.56
N ILE A 749 6.89 -4.22 17.31
CA ILE A 749 5.44 -4.27 17.60
C ILE A 749 4.68 -3.86 16.34
N ALA A 750 3.74 -4.69 15.89
CA ALA A 750 2.85 -4.36 14.77
C ALA A 750 1.51 -3.82 15.28
N VAL A 751 1.18 -2.58 14.91
CA VAL A 751 -0.16 -2.00 15.14
C VAL A 751 -0.99 -2.22 13.87
N VAL A 752 -2.25 -2.66 14.04
CA VAL A 752 -3.14 -3.10 12.95
C VAL A 752 -4.41 -2.27 12.88
N GLY A 753 -4.87 -1.98 11.67
CA GLY A 753 -6.14 -1.27 11.46
C GLY A 753 -7.33 -2.23 11.53
N LEU A 754 -8.04 -2.23 12.66
CA LEU A 754 -9.29 -3.01 12.84
C LEU A 754 -10.50 -2.42 12.08
N GLY A 755 -10.50 -1.11 11.77
CA GLY A 755 -11.67 -0.43 11.24
C GLY A 755 -12.64 0.00 12.34
N LYS A 756 -13.95 -0.11 12.10
CA LYS A 756 -14.98 0.20 13.12
C LYS A 756 -15.09 -0.94 14.12
N GLN A 757 -15.24 -0.60 15.40
CA GLN A 757 -15.54 -1.53 16.50
C GLN A 757 -17.05 -1.79 16.60
N ASN A 758 -17.44 -2.77 17.44
CA ASN A 758 -18.81 -3.15 17.76
C ASN A 758 -19.71 -3.49 16.55
N LEU A 759 -19.12 -3.93 15.44
CA LEU A 759 -19.84 -4.42 14.27
C LEU A 759 -20.33 -5.86 14.48
N GLY A 760 -21.65 -6.03 14.59
CA GLY A 760 -22.31 -7.33 14.64
C GLY A 760 -22.42 -8.03 13.28
N ILE A 761 -23.56 -8.70 13.05
CA ILE A 761 -23.88 -9.36 11.78
C ILE A 761 -24.37 -8.35 10.74
N ASN A 762 -23.68 -8.25 9.61
CA ASN A 762 -24.17 -7.56 8.44
C ASN A 762 -25.13 -8.48 7.67
N LYS A 763 -26.41 -8.10 7.64
CA LYS A 763 -27.52 -8.86 7.02
C LYS A 763 -27.52 -8.85 5.49
N LEU A 764 -26.69 -8.04 4.84
CA LEU A 764 -26.54 -8.03 3.37
C LEU A 764 -25.39 -8.94 2.91
N GLU A 765 -24.32 -9.02 3.70
CA GLU A 765 -23.13 -9.84 3.40
C GLU A 765 -23.19 -11.26 3.98
N GLU A 766 -24.13 -11.51 4.91
CA GLU A 766 -24.25 -12.73 5.73
C GLU A 766 -22.94 -13.10 6.46
N ILE A 767 -22.28 -12.09 7.05
CA ILE A 767 -21.07 -12.25 7.89
C ILE A 767 -21.14 -11.41 9.16
N HIS A 768 -20.45 -11.87 10.21
CA HIS A 768 -20.16 -11.08 11.40
C HIS A 768 -18.94 -10.18 11.16
N GLU A 769 -19.17 -8.91 10.80
CA GLU A 769 -18.12 -7.97 10.38
C GLU A 769 -17.04 -7.74 11.45
N GLY A 770 -17.41 -7.72 12.75
CA GLY A 770 -16.45 -7.62 13.85
C GLY A 770 -15.41 -8.75 13.85
N LYS A 771 -15.87 -10.02 13.84
CA LYS A 771 -14.99 -11.20 13.74
C LYS A 771 -14.16 -11.18 12.45
N GLU A 772 -14.74 -10.77 11.32
CA GLU A 772 -14.01 -10.73 10.04
C GLU A 772 -12.94 -9.63 10.00
N ASN A 773 -13.20 -8.46 10.60
CA ASN A 773 -12.21 -7.41 10.83
C ASN A 773 -11.06 -7.92 11.70
N VAL A 774 -11.36 -8.64 12.79
CA VAL A 774 -10.36 -9.22 13.68
C VAL A 774 -9.50 -10.26 12.96
N ARG A 775 -10.09 -11.19 12.19
CA ARG A 775 -9.34 -12.17 11.37
C ARG A 775 -8.37 -11.48 10.40
N ALA A 776 -8.85 -10.48 9.67
CA ALA A 776 -8.06 -9.74 8.71
C ALA A 776 -6.93 -8.93 9.38
N ALA A 777 -7.21 -8.26 10.50
CA ALA A 777 -6.22 -7.48 11.24
C ALA A 777 -5.13 -8.37 11.85
N ALA A 778 -5.51 -9.48 12.49
CA ALA A 778 -4.60 -10.50 13.00
C ALA A 778 -3.67 -11.03 11.91
N ALA A 779 -4.22 -11.41 10.75
CA ALA A 779 -3.47 -11.90 9.62
C ALA A 779 -2.45 -10.90 9.07
N VAL A 780 -2.85 -9.63 8.90
CA VAL A 780 -1.97 -8.58 8.37
C VAL A 780 -0.88 -8.22 9.39
N GLY A 781 -1.19 -8.18 10.69
CA GLY A 781 -0.20 -7.98 11.75
C GLY A 781 0.85 -9.09 11.81
N CYS A 782 0.41 -10.35 11.82
CA CYS A 782 1.32 -11.50 11.83
C CYS A 782 2.20 -11.57 10.58
N ARG A 783 1.68 -11.26 9.39
CA ARG A 783 2.51 -11.18 8.16
C ARG A 783 3.52 -10.04 8.21
N ALA A 784 3.12 -8.85 8.66
CA ALA A 784 4.03 -7.71 8.78
C ALA A 784 5.18 -7.96 9.77
N LEU A 785 4.97 -8.81 10.80
CA LEU A 785 6.03 -9.29 11.69
C LEU A 785 6.88 -10.41 11.04
N ASP A 786 6.25 -11.34 10.32
CA ASP A 786 6.96 -12.44 9.64
C ASP A 786 7.90 -11.94 8.54
N GLU A 787 7.48 -10.91 7.80
CA GLU A 787 8.26 -10.21 6.75
C GLU A 787 9.53 -9.55 7.27
N VAL A 788 9.55 -9.13 8.55
CA VAL A 788 10.71 -8.55 9.24
C VAL A 788 11.41 -9.56 10.17
N GLU A 789 11.23 -10.85 9.85
CA GLU A 789 11.85 -12.02 10.50
C GLU A 789 11.50 -12.25 11.98
N ILE A 790 10.47 -11.60 12.53
CA ILE A 790 9.96 -11.86 13.88
C ILE A 790 9.10 -13.14 13.85
N LYS A 791 9.70 -14.27 14.25
CA LYS A 791 9.09 -15.61 14.19
C LYS A 791 8.51 -16.14 15.52
N ASP A 792 8.50 -15.35 16.59
CA ASP A 792 7.76 -15.67 17.82
C ASP A 792 6.89 -14.47 18.17
N ILE A 793 5.58 -14.67 18.12
CA ILE A 793 4.55 -13.63 18.16
C ILE A 793 3.56 -14.00 19.27
N ALA A 794 3.23 -13.05 20.13
CA ALA A 794 1.95 -13.09 20.84
C ALA A 794 1.00 -12.07 20.22
N LEU A 795 -0.30 -12.34 20.33
CA LEU A 795 -1.36 -11.54 19.73
C LEU A 795 -2.44 -11.31 20.79
N GLU A 796 -2.87 -10.05 20.93
CA GLU A 796 -4.01 -9.66 21.75
C GLU A 796 -5.29 -10.30 21.21
N THR A 797 -6.34 -10.40 22.03
CA THR A 797 -7.66 -10.86 21.58
C THR A 797 -8.25 -10.01 20.46
N LEU A 798 -7.82 -8.75 20.29
CA LEU A 798 -8.40 -7.75 19.39
C LEU A 798 -9.92 -7.52 19.62
N GLY A 799 -10.43 -7.93 20.78
CA GLY A 799 -11.86 -7.98 21.11
C GLY A 799 -12.57 -9.32 20.82
N ASP A 800 -11.93 -10.26 20.11
CA ASP A 800 -12.47 -11.60 19.82
C ASP A 800 -11.34 -12.62 19.68
N ALA A 801 -10.96 -13.26 20.78
CA ALA A 801 -9.78 -14.14 20.85
C ALA A 801 -9.85 -15.35 19.91
N GLU A 802 -11.06 -15.85 19.62
CA GLU A 802 -11.28 -16.93 18.67
C GLU A 802 -10.97 -16.47 17.24
N ALA A 803 -11.55 -15.34 16.80
CA ALA A 803 -11.31 -14.77 15.48
C ALA A 803 -9.85 -14.32 15.29
N ALA A 804 -9.19 -13.85 16.36
CA ALA A 804 -7.78 -13.48 16.34
C ALA A 804 -6.88 -14.72 16.12
N ALA A 805 -7.13 -15.80 16.86
CA ALA A 805 -6.44 -17.08 16.69
C ALA A 805 -6.68 -17.67 15.30
N GLU A 806 -7.91 -17.61 14.79
CA GLU A 806 -8.27 -18.07 13.44
C GLU A 806 -7.46 -17.31 12.36
N GLY A 807 -7.57 -15.98 12.33
CA GLY A 807 -6.96 -15.15 11.30
C GLY A 807 -5.44 -15.25 11.28
N ALA A 808 -4.82 -15.24 12.46
CA ALA A 808 -3.38 -15.38 12.60
C ALA A 808 -2.87 -16.77 12.13
N SER A 809 -3.55 -17.84 12.54
CA SER A 809 -3.14 -19.22 12.24
C SER A 809 -3.38 -19.63 10.79
N LEU A 810 -4.44 -19.11 10.13
CA LEU A 810 -4.70 -19.34 8.71
C LEU A 810 -3.68 -18.58 7.83
N ALA A 811 -3.29 -17.38 8.24
CA ALA A 811 -2.38 -16.51 7.50
C ALA A 811 -0.91 -16.89 7.60
N ALA A 812 -0.50 -17.48 8.73
CA ALA A 812 0.86 -17.97 8.96
C ALA A 812 1.18 -19.30 8.25
N TRP A 813 0.16 -20.03 7.80
CA TRP A 813 0.34 -21.33 7.15
C TRP A 813 0.74 -21.19 5.67
N LEU A 814 1.66 -22.03 5.22
CA LEU A 814 2.10 -22.12 3.83
C LEU A 814 2.41 -23.58 3.48
N TYR A 815 1.90 -24.08 2.35
CA TYR A 815 2.27 -25.41 1.86
C TYR A 815 3.76 -25.46 1.47
N GLN A 816 4.52 -26.37 2.09
CA GLN A 816 5.95 -26.54 1.85
C GLN A 816 6.40 -28.01 1.83
N GLY A 817 5.47 -28.97 1.76
CA GLY A 817 5.77 -30.41 1.85
C GLY A 817 6.77 -30.89 0.80
N CYS A 818 6.66 -30.40 -0.44
CA CYS A 818 7.53 -30.78 -1.56
C CYS A 818 8.81 -29.90 -1.70
N LYS A 819 9.13 -29.03 -0.75
CA LYS A 819 10.38 -28.24 -0.78
C LYS A 819 11.51 -29.01 -0.08
N ASN A 820 12.73 -28.93 -0.63
CA ASN A 820 13.96 -29.30 0.10
C ASN A 820 14.01 -28.55 1.45
N GLU A 821 14.44 -29.22 2.52
CA GLU A 821 14.49 -28.69 3.90
C GLU A 821 15.18 -27.33 3.97
N GLU A 822 16.34 -27.18 3.31
CA GLU A 822 17.11 -25.92 3.21
C GLU A 822 16.32 -24.75 2.62
N LYS A 823 15.22 -25.03 1.91
CA LYS A 823 14.36 -24.05 1.21
C LYS A 823 12.97 -23.92 1.85
N LYS A 824 12.71 -24.58 2.98
CA LYS A 824 11.48 -24.39 3.76
C LYS A 824 11.60 -23.11 4.60
N LYS A 825 10.68 -22.17 4.43
CA LYS A 825 10.56 -21.01 5.33
C LYS A 825 10.14 -21.50 6.72
N LYS A 826 10.84 -21.08 7.76
CA LYS A 826 10.39 -21.23 9.15
C LYS A 826 9.12 -20.39 9.35
N LEU A 827 8.00 -21.04 9.64
CA LEU A 827 6.72 -20.40 9.95
C LEU A 827 6.79 -19.69 11.32
N PRO A 828 6.02 -18.61 11.53
CA PRO A 828 6.00 -17.92 12.81
C PRO A 828 5.21 -18.74 13.84
N LYS A 829 5.75 -18.84 15.06
CA LYS A 829 5.05 -19.35 16.25
C LYS A 829 4.15 -18.22 16.75
N ILE A 830 2.87 -18.50 16.92
CA ILE A 830 1.85 -17.54 17.35
C ILE A 830 1.21 -18.03 18.66
N SER A 831 0.95 -17.10 19.57
CA SER A 831 0.43 -17.35 20.91
C SER A 831 -0.53 -16.24 21.34
N LEU A 832 -1.35 -16.50 22.37
CA LEU A 832 -2.17 -15.47 23.00
C LEU A 832 -1.30 -14.54 23.83
N TYR A 833 -1.54 -13.24 23.77
CA TYR A 833 -1.01 -12.28 24.73
C TYR A 833 -1.88 -12.26 26.00
N GLY A 834 -1.30 -12.65 27.13
CA GLY A 834 -2.01 -12.77 28.41
C GLY A 834 -2.83 -14.05 28.53
N ASP A 835 -3.77 -14.06 29.48
CA ASP A 835 -4.66 -15.19 29.80
C ASP A 835 -6.15 -14.91 29.49
N GLU A 836 -6.48 -13.71 28.99
CA GLU A 836 -7.86 -13.32 28.67
C GLU A 836 -8.30 -13.92 27.32
N GLY A 837 -9.48 -14.56 27.29
CA GLY A 837 -9.97 -15.25 26.08
C GLY A 837 -9.23 -16.56 25.76
N LYS A 838 -8.58 -17.19 26.74
CA LYS A 838 -7.70 -18.36 26.54
C LYS A 838 -8.42 -19.63 26.06
N ALA A 839 -9.70 -19.81 26.40
CA ALA A 839 -10.48 -20.94 25.92
C ALA A 839 -10.91 -20.72 24.46
N GLU A 840 -11.36 -19.50 24.16
CA GLU A 840 -11.80 -19.00 22.86
C GLU A 840 -10.64 -19.01 21.85
N TRP A 841 -9.46 -18.55 22.27
CA TRP A 841 -8.21 -18.66 21.52
C TRP A 841 -7.87 -20.11 21.17
N GLN A 842 -8.04 -21.05 22.11
CA GLN A 842 -7.80 -22.47 21.86
C GLN A 842 -8.81 -23.06 20.86
N VAL A 843 -10.08 -22.65 20.91
CA VAL A 843 -11.10 -23.03 19.91
C VAL A 843 -10.72 -22.51 18.51
N GLY A 844 -10.36 -21.23 18.40
CA GLY A 844 -9.97 -20.62 17.12
C GLY A 844 -8.68 -21.23 16.55
N THR A 845 -7.72 -21.55 17.43
CA THR A 845 -6.50 -22.29 17.09
C THR A 845 -6.83 -23.67 16.50
N ILE A 846 -7.70 -24.45 17.15
CA ILE A 846 -8.13 -25.77 16.65
C ILE A 846 -8.86 -25.64 15.31
N LYS A 847 -9.80 -24.69 15.18
CA LYS A 847 -10.53 -24.42 13.92
C LYS A 847 -9.59 -24.12 12.75
N ALA A 848 -8.60 -23.26 12.95
CA ALA A 848 -7.63 -22.93 11.93
C ALA A 848 -6.64 -24.07 11.64
N GLN A 849 -6.19 -24.82 12.65
CA GLN A 849 -5.33 -26.00 12.44
C GLN A 849 -6.04 -27.10 11.66
N ALA A 850 -7.33 -27.32 11.92
CA ALA A 850 -8.15 -28.25 11.14
C ALA A 850 -8.30 -27.79 9.69
N GLN A 851 -8.69 -26.53 9.44
CA GLN A 851 -8.75 -25.99 8.06
C GLN A 851 -7.38 -26.08 7.37
N ASN A 852 -6.29 -25.75 8.05
CA ASN A 852 -4.93 -25.87 7.51
C ASN A 852 -4.51 -27.33 7.22
N TRP A 853 -5.04 -28.32 7.93
CA TRP A 853 -4.84 -29.73 7.59
C TRP A 853 -5.67 -30.15 6.38
N ALA A 854 -6.91 -29.67 6.24
CA ALA A 854 -7.68 -29.83 5.00
C ALA A 854 -6.96 -29.20 3.79
N ARG A 855 -6.32 -28.03 3.98
CA ARG A 855 -5.46 -27.39 2.98
C ARG A 855 -4.24 -28.23 2.64
N GLU A 856 -3.53 -28.79 3.63
CA GLU A 856 -2.37 -29.65 3.41
C GLU A 856 -2.71 -30.91 2.59
N LEU A 857 -3.84 -31.54 2.92
CA LEU A 857 -4.34 -32.71 2.21
C LEU A 857 -4.68 -32.36 0.74
N ALA A 858 -5.28 -31.19 0.49
CA ALA A 858 -5.69 -30.74 -0.85
C ALA A 858 -4.56 -30.12 -1.71
N ASP A 859 -3.58 -29.43 -1.12
CA ASP A 859 -2.44 -28.87 -1.87
C ASP A 859 -1.37 -29.93 -2.20
N THR A 860 -1.35 -31.07 -1.49
CA THR A 860 -0.38 -32.12 -1.77
C THR A 860 -0.64 -32.73 -3.15
N PRO A 861 0.39 -32.85 -4.02
CA PRO A 861 0.24 -33.50 -5.33
C PRO A 861 -0.34 -34.92 -5.21
N ALA A 862 -1.25 -35.29 -6.11
CA ALA A 862 -2.00 -36.55 -6.06
C ALA A 862 -1.12 -37.80 -5.94
N ASN A 863 0.03 -37.83 -6.63
CA ASN A 863 1.01 -38.92 -6.55
C ASN A 863 1.72 -39.05 -5.17
N LEU A 864 1.46 -38.12 -4.25
CA LEU A 864 1.88 -38.10 -2.84
C LEU A 864 0.67 -38.01 -1.88
N MET A 865 -0.56 -38.13 -2.41
CA MET A 865 -1.84 -38.12 -1.70
C MET A 865 -2.85 -39.08 -2.37
N THR A 866 -2.40 -40.29 -2.68
CA THR A 866 -3.27 -41.34 -3.25
C THR A 866 -4.35 -41.78 -2.24
N PRO A 867 -5.39 -42.53 -2.64
CA PRO A 867 -6.37 -43.12 -1.72
C PRO A 867 -5.73 -43.89 -0.57
N THR A 868 -4.63 -44.61 -0.85
CA THR A 868 -3.84 -45.33 0.15
C THR A 868 -3.13 -44.36 1.11
N ILE A 869 -2.46 -43.32 0.60
CA ILE A 869 -1.72 -42.35 1.45
C ILE A 869 -2.67 -41.48 2.28
N PHE A 870 -3.78 -41.02 1.69
CA PHE A 870 -4.80 -40.24 2.38
C PHE A 870 -5.42 -41.05 3.55
N SER A 871 -5.83 -42.29 3.28
CA SER A 871 -6.44 -43.14 4.31
C SER A 871 -5.45 -43.50 5.44
N GLN A 872 -4.16 -43.67 5.14
CA GLN A 872 -3.11 -43.81 6.15
C GLN A 872 -2.98 -42.56 7.02
N ARG A 873 -2.75 -41.37 6.43
CA ARG A 873 -2.61 -40.10 7.18
C ARG A 873 -3.81 -39.80 8.08
N VAL A 874 -5.03 -40.06 7.59
CA VAL A 874 -6.26 -39.87 8.38
C VAL A 874 -6.34 -40.86 9.54
N SER A 875 -6.02 -42.13 9.30
CA SER A 875 -5.99 -43.15 10.35
C SER A 875 -4.97 -42.82 11.44
N GLU A 876 -3.74 -42.47 11.06
CA GLU A 876 -2.66 -42.06 11.98
C GLU A 876 -3.06 -40.83 12.81
N THR A 877 -3.62 -39.79 12.17
CA THR A 877 -3.97 -38.55 12.85
C THR A 877 -5.13 -38.73 13.83
N LEU A 878 -6.18 -39.45 13.43
CA LEU A 878 -7.42 -39.55 14.22
C LEU A 878 -7.38 -40.64 15.30
N THR A 879 -6.67 -41.76 15.07
CA THR A 879 -6.52 -42.82 16.08
C THR A 879 -5.76 -42.30 17.31
N ASN A 880 -4.76 -41.43 17.10
CA ASN A 880 -4.03 -40.75 18.18
C ASN A 880 -4.91 -39.80 19.03
N LEU A 881 -6.09 -39.42 18.54
CA LEU A 881 -7.10 -38.64 19.26
C LEU A 881 -8.21 -39.51 19.89
N GLY A 882 -8.10 -40.84 19.81
CA GLY A 882 -9.10 -41.77 20.34
C GLY A 882 -10.34 -41.95 19.45
N VAL A 883 -10.28 -41.51 18.19
CA VAL A 883 -11.32 -41.74 17.18
C VAL A 883 -11.13 -43.13 16.55
N ASN A 884 -12.20 -43.89 16.36
CA ASN A 884 -12.12 -45.15 15.61
C ASN A 884 -12.03 -44.86 14.11
N VAL A 885 -11.08 -45.47 13.40
CA VAL A 885 -10.96 -45.38 11.94
C VAL A 885 -10.85 -46.78 11.35
N GLN A 886 -11.73 -47.09 10.39
CA GLN A 886 -11.68 -48.32 9.60
C GLN A 886 -11.36 -47.94 8.15
N VAL A 887 -10.38 -48.62 7.54
CA VAL A 887 -10.02 -48.44 6.13
C VAL A 887 -10.38 -49.71 5.37
N HIS A 888 -11.45 -49.64 4.61
CA HIS A 888 -11.92 -50.73 3.77
C HIS A 888 -11.31 -50.66 2.37
N ASP A 889 -11.29 -51.81 1.69
CA ASP A 889 -10.70 -52.00 0.38
C ASP A 889 -11.74 -52.30 -0.70
N LYS A 890 -11.24 -52.66 -1.89
CA LYS A 890 -12.04 -53.03 -3.06
C LYS A 890 -12.94 -54.25 -2.80
N ASP A 891 -12.44 -55.25 -2.08
CA ASP A 891 -13.14 -56.52 -1.87
C ASP A 891 -14.30 -56.33 -0.87
N TRP A 892 -14.13 -55.46 0.13
CA TRP A 892 -15.23 -54.99 0.99
C TRP A 892 -16.27 -54.19 0.19
N ALA A 893 -15.85 -53.28 -0.69
CA ALA A 893 -16.76 -52.49 -1.52
C ALA A 893 -17.57 -53.37 -2.50
N GLU A 894 -16.97 -54.46 -3.01
CA GLU A 894 -17.66 -55.47 -3.81
C GLU A 894 -18.69 -56.25 -2.98
N GLN A 895 -18.36 -56.65 -1.76
CA GLN A 895 -19.29 -57.29 -0.81
C GLN A 895 -20.47 -56.36 -0.45
N LYS A 896 -20.20 -55.07 -0.25
CA LYS A 896 -21.21 -54.01 -0.06
C LYS A 896 -21.97 -53.64 -1.34
N LYS A 897 -21.60 -54.20 -2.50
CA LYS A 897 -22.23 -53.95 -3.82
C LYS A 897 -22.15 -52.49 -4.26
N MET A 898 -21.04 -51.80 -3.92
CA MET A 898 -20.78 -50.41 -4.30
C MET A 898 -20.35 -50.29 -5.77
N GLY A 899 -21.19 -50.77 -6.68
CA GLY A 899 -20.91 -50.86 -8.11
C GLY A 899 -20.86 -49.52 -8.84
N SER A 900 -21.32 -48.42 -8.21
CA SER A 900 -21.20 -47.06 -8.74
C SER A 900 -19.82 -46.49 -8.40
N PHE A 901 -19.38 -46.61 -7.14
CA PHE A 901 -18.02 -46.26 -6.69
C PHE A 901 -16.93 -47.05 -7.44
N LEU A 902 -17.07 -48.38 -7.49
CA LEU A 902 -16.12 -49.27 -8.18
C LEU A 902 -16.03 -49.02 -9.70
N SER A 903 -17.06 -48.42 -10.30
CA SER A 903 -17.04 -48.05 -11.71
C SER A 903 -16.08 -46.88 -12.00
N VAL A 904 -15.85 -45.99 -11.03
CA VAL A 904 -14.86 -44.92 -11.18
C VAL A 904 -13.46 -45.51 -11.03
N SER A 905 -13.24 -46.30 -9.97
CA SER A 905 -11.90 -46.77 -9.59
C SER A 905 -11.22 -47.68 -10.61
N ARG A 906 -11.97 -48.44 -11.41
CA ARG A 906 -11.40 -49.30 -12.47
C ARG A 906 -10.66 -48.53 -13.58
N GLY A 907 -10.71 -47.20 -13.59
CA GLY A 907 -9.87 -46.37 -14.46
C GLY A 907 -8.39 -46.36 -14.07
N SER A 908 -8.07 -46.38 -12.77
CA SER A 908 -6.69 -46.31 -12.26
C SER A 908 -6.11 -47.69 -11.90
N SER A 909 -4.79 -47.72 -11.76
CA SER A 909 -4.03 -48.82 -11.16
C SER A 909 -3.93 -48.70 -9.62
N GLU A 910 -4.18 -47.51 -9.06
CA GLU A 910 -4.14 -47.27 -7.62
C GLU A 910 -5.40 -47.82 -6.93
N PRO A 911 -5.28 -48.62 -5.85
CA PRO A 911 -6.45 -49.26 -5.24
C PRO A 911 -7.43 -48.26 -4.61
N PRO A 912 -8.75 -48.40 -4.84
CA PRO A 912 -9.75 -47.63 -4.12
C PRO A 912 -9.73 -47.96 -2.62
N LYS A 913 -10.11 -46.97 -1.80
CA LYS A 913 -10.28 -47.11 -0.35
C LYS A 913 -11.61 -46.53 0.07
N PHE A 914 -12.25 -47.10 1.07
CA PHE A 914 -13.41 -46.50 1.72
C PHE A 914 -13.10 -46.33 3.20
N VAL A 915 -13.02 -45.09 3.68
CA VAL A 915 -12.68 -44.80 5.09
C VAL A 915 -13.95 -44.51 5.87
N GLU A 916 -14.18 -45.28 6.91
CA GLU A 916 -15.18 -45.03 7.95
C GLU A 916 -14.47 -44.45 9.18
N ILE A 917 -14.95 -43.32 9.68
CA ILE A 917 -14.47 -42.65 10.89
C ILE A 917 -15.64 -42.62 11.87
N SER A 918 -15.44 -43.05 13.11
CA SER A 918 -16.47 -43.03 14.16
C SER A 918 -15.96 -42.35 15.43
N TYR A 919 -16.55 -41.19 15.74
CA TYR A 919 -16.34 -40.45 16.98
C TYR A 919 -17.57 -40.56 17.88
N LYS A 920 -17.37 -41.00 19.13
CA LYS A 920 -18.43 -41.18 20.13
C LYS A 920 -18.26 -40.21 21.30
N GLY A 921 -18.66 -38.95 21.10
CA GLY A 921 -18.60 -37.90 22.12
C GLY A 921 -19.91 -37.69 22.91
N ALA A 922 -21.05 -38.24 22.46
CA ALA A 922 -22.32 -38.03 23.17
C ALA A 922 -22.38 -38.78 24.51
N GLU A 923 -23.22 -38.28 25.43
CA GLU A 923 -23.41 -38.89 26.76
C GLU A 923 -24.07 -40.28 26.68
N ASP A 924 -24.84 -40.56 25.63
CA ASP A 924 -25.22 -41.91 25.21
C ASP A 924 -24.40 -42.35 23.98
N PRO A 925 -23.54 -43.38 24.11
CA PRO A 925 -22.77 -43.97 22.99
C PRO A 925 -23.62 -44.59 21.87
N ASN A 926 -24.94 -44.66 22.03
CA ASN A 926 -25.91 -45.15 21.05
C ASN A 926 -26.79 -44.04 20.44
N ALA A 927 -26.66 -42.79 20.89
CA ALA A 927 -27.42 -41.67 20.34
C ALA A 927 -27.13 -41.52 18.83
N ALA A 928 -28.19 -41.31 18.04
CA ALA A 928 -28.13 -41.27 16.59
C ALA A 928 -27.05 -40.29 16.07
N PRO A 929 -26.08 -40.75 15.27
CA PRO A 929 -24.94 -39.92 14.88
C PRO A 929 -25.34 -38.85 13.86
N VAL A 930 -24.52 -37.81 13.77
CA VAL A 930 -24.46 -36.98 12.57
C VAL A 930 -23.51 -37.67 11.58
N THR A 931 -23.96 -37.97 10.36
CA THR A 931 -23.10 -38.61 9.35
C THR A 931 -22.66 -37.61 8.29
N PHE A 932 -21.35 -37.38 8.21
CA PHE A 932 -20.71 -36.57 7.17
C PHE A 932 -20.14 -37.48 6.07
N VAL A 933 -20.28 -37.07 4.80
CA VAL A 933 -19.79 -37.83 3.64
C VAL A 933 -18.91 -36.94 2.76
N GLY A 934 -17.74 -37.40 2.35
CA GLY A 934 -16.77 -36.56 1.62
C GLY A 934 -16.36 -37.15 0.28
N LYS A 935 -16.51 -36.41 -0.82
CA LYS A 935 -15.91 -36.79 -2.12
C LYS A 935 -14.38 -36.85 -1.97
N GLY A 936 -13.80 -38.00 -2.28
CA GLY A 936 -12.37 -38.29 -2.15
C GLY A 936 -11.69 -38.62 -3.47
N VAL A 937 -11.95 -37.88 -4.55
CA VAL A 937 -11.26 -38.14 -5.82
C VAL A 937 -9.86 -37.52 -5.75
N THR A 938 -8.82 -38.34 -5.56
CA THR A 938 -7.45 -37.85 -5.30
C THR A 938 -6.76 -37.31 -6.56
N PHE A 939 -7.21 -37.72 -7.74
CA PHE A 939 -6.97 -37.02 -8.99
C PHE A 939 -8.11 -37.25 -9.97
N ASP A 940 -8.60 -36.18 -10.59
CA ASP A 940 -9.65 -36.25 -11.60
C ASP A 940 -9.16 -35.76 -12.98
N ALA A 941 -8.93 -36.71 -13.88
CA ALA A 941 -8.65 -36.41 -15.29
C ALA A 941 -9.93 -36.36 -16.15
N GLY A 942 -11.11 -36.61 -15.57
CA GLY A 942 -12.39 -36.79 -16.28
C GLY A 942 -12.59 -38.19 -16.87
N GLY A 943 -11.66 -39.12 -16.65
CA GLY A 943 -11.70 -40.46 -17.24
C GLY A 943 -11.61 -40.41 -18.79
N ILE A 944 -12.51 -41.13 -19.47
CA ILE A 944 -12.61 -41.14 -20.94
C ILE A 944 -13.17 -39.81 -21.50
N SER A 945 -14.05 -39.15 -20.76
CA SER A 945 -14.52 -37.78 -20.97
C SER A 945 -13.48 -36.75 -20.50
N ILE A 946 -12.25 -36.90 -21.00
CA ILE A 946 -11.05 -36.23 -20.48
C ILE A 946 -11.16 -34.70 -20.39
N LYS A 947 -10.71 -34.12 -19.27
CA LYS A 947 -10.65 -32.66 -19.07
C LYS A 947 -9.62 -31.99 -20.01
N PRO A 948 -9.79 -30.68 -20.33
CA PRO A 948 -8.72 -29.88 -20.94
C PRO A 948 -7.47 -29.81 -20.07
N SER A 949 -6.30 -29.60 -20.67
CA SER A 949 -5.01 -29.55 -19.95
C SER A 949 -4.77 -28.28 -19.11
N ALA A 950 -5.59 -27.24 -19.27
CA ALA A 950 -5.53 -26.04 -18.44
C ALA A 950 -6.24 -26.28 -17.09
N GLU A 951 -5.66 -25.80 -15.99
CA GLU A 951 -6.15 -25.99 -14.60
C GLU A 951 -6.28 -27.47 -14.14
N MET A 952 -5.85 -28.46 -14.96
CA MET A 952 -5.96 -29.88 -14.60
C MET A 952 -5.11 -30.25 -13.36
N ASP A 953 -4.04 -29.50 -13.05
CA ASP A 953 -3.25 -29.75 -11.83
C ASP A 953 -4.04 -29.44 -10.54
N GLU A 954 -5.04 -28.56 -10.60
CA GLU A 954 -5.93 -28.25 -9.47
C GLU A 954 -6.77 -29.48 -9.07
N MET A 955 -6.98 -30.43 -9.98
CA MET A 955 -7.77 -31.64 -9.74
C MET A 955 -7.10 -32.63 -8.77
N ARG A 956 -5.89 -32.34 -8.27
CA ARG A 956 -5.33 -32.94 -7.05
C ARG A 956 -6.20 -32.67 -5.81
N ALA A 957 -6.92 -31.55 -5.80
CA ALA A 957 -7.76 -31.09 -4.70
C ALA A 957 -9.22 -31.56 -4.84
N ASP A 958 -9.52 -32.46 -5.78
CA ASP A 958 -10.89 -32.99 -6.00
C ASP A 958 -11.33 -34.00 -4.91
N MET A 959 -10.48 -34.17 -3.91
CA MET A 959 -10.69 -34.84 -2.62
C MET A 959 -10.93 -33.84 -1.47
N SER A 960 -11.10 -32.53 -1.76
CA SER A 960 -11.31 -31.49 -0.74
C SER A 960 -12.54 -31.73 0.14
N GLY A 961 -13.55 -32.44 -0.38
CA GLY A 961 -14.71 -32.88 0.39
C GLY A 961 -14.31 -33.84 1.51
N ALA A 962 -13.58 -34.91 1.17
CA ALA A 962 -12.99 -35.84 2.13
C ALA A 962 -12.03 -35.15 3.12
N ALA A 963 -11.21 -34.20 2.66
CA ALA A 963 -10.33 -33.40 3.51
C ALA A 963 -11.11 -32.57 4.55
N CYS A 964 -12.21 -31.92 4.16
CA CYS A 964 -13.08 -31.17 5.08
C CYS A 964 -13.76 -32.10 6.11
N VAL A 965 -14.20 -33.30 5.71
CA VAL A 965 -14.78 -34.29 6.64
C VAL A 965 -13.73 -34.74 7.67
N ALA A 966 -12.55 -35.19 7.23
CA ALA A 966 -11.48 -35.65 8.11
C ALA A 966 -11.02 -34.54 9.07
N ALA A 967 -10.82 -33.32 8.57
CA ALA A 967 -10.44 -32.17 9.37
C ALA A 967 -11.50 -31.74 10.39
N THR A 968 -12.78 -31.80 10.02
CA THR A 968 -13.87 -31.52 10.97
C THR A 968 -13.88 -32.56 12.09
N LEU A 969 -13.76 -33.85 11.78
CA LEU A 969 -13.70 -34.92 12.78
C LEU A 969 -12.48 -34.81 13.71
N ARG A 970 -11.34 -34.35 13.19
CA ARG A 970 -10.16 -33.99 14.00
C ARG A 970 -10.51 -32.91 15.03
N ALA A 971 -11.06 -31.78 14.59
CA ALA A 971 -11.44 -30.69 15.49
C ALA A 971 -12.54 -31.10 16.48
N VAL A 972 -13.53 -31.88 16.05
CA VAL A 972 -14.59 -32.42 16.92
C VAL A 972 -14.01 -33.24 18.08
N ALA A 973 -12.98 -34.06 17.81
CA ALA A 973 -12.28 -34.84 18.82
C ALA A 973 -11.36 -33.98 19.71
N GLU A 974 -10.59 -33.05 19.14
CA GLU A 974 -9.74 -32.12 19.89
C GLU A 974 -10.56 -31.21 20.83
N LEU A 975 -11.72 -30.73 20.37
CA LEU A 975 -12.69 -29.93 21.15
C LEU A 975 -13.57 -30.77 22.09
N LYS A 976 -13.53 -32.11 21.98
CA LYS A 976 -14.31 -33.07 22.77
C LYS A 976 -15.83 -32.77 22.77
N LEU A 977 -16.39 -32.50 21.59
CA LEU A 977 -17.80 -32.11 21.48
C LEU A 977 -18.74 -33.25 21.90
N LYS A 978 -19.80 -32.93 22.65
CA LYS A 978 -20.76 -33.91 23.19
C LYS A 978 -21.73 -34.50 22.14
N LYS A 979 -21.21 -34.98 21.00
CA LYS A 979 -22.00 -35.52 19.87
C LYS A 979 -21.35 -36.78 19.30
N ASN A 980 -22.18 -37.70 18.80
CA ASN A 980 -21.71 -38.83 17.99
C ASN A 980 -21.63 -38.37 16.53
N VAL A 981 -20.48 -38.59 15.89
CA VAL A 981 -20.22 -38.15 14.51
C VAL A 981 -19.55 -39.28 13.73
N VAL A 982 -20.08 -39.56 12.54
CA VAL A 982 -19.53 -40.56 11.60
C VAL A 982 -19.04 -39.82 10.36
N GLY A 983 -17.86 -40.18 9.84
CA GLY A 983 -17.32 -39.69 8.58
C GLY A 983 -17.16 -40.82 7.58
N LEU A 984 -17.72 -40.68 6.38
CA LEU A 984 -17.64 -41.69 5.32
C LEU A 984 -16.97 -41.09 4.07
N ILE A 985 -15.86 -41.70 3.66
CA ILE A 985 -14.95 -41.13 2.66
C ILE A 985 -14.62 -42.21 1.59
N PRO A 986 -15.34 -42.26 0.46
CA PRO A 986 -14.92 -43.02 -0.72
C PRO A 986 -13.73 -42.31 -1.41
N LEU A 987 -12.61 -43.01 -1.54
CA LEU A 987 -11.38 -42.51 -2.17
C LEU A 987 -11.01 -43.31 -3.42
N THR A 988 -10.71 -42.59 -4.50
CA THR A 988 -10.25 -43.18 -5.77
C THR A 988 -9.62 -42.11 -6.68
N GLU A 989 -9.06 -42.51 -7.81
CA GLU A 989 -8.73 -41.62 -8.94
C GLU A 989 -9.68 -41.85 -10.11
N ASN A 990 -9.86 -40.86 -10.98
CA ASN A 990 -10.66 -40.93 -12.22
C ASN A 990 -9.76 -40.76 -13.45
N LEU A 991 -9.14 -41.85 -13.90
CA LEU A 991 -8.15 -41.87 -14.98
C LEU A 991 -8.64 -42.59 -16.25
N PRO A 992 -8.25 -42.13 -17.46
CA PRO A 992 -8.45 -42.89 -18.70
C PRO A 992 -7.52 -44.11 -18.75
N SER A 993 -8.08 -45.28 -19.00
CA SER A 993 -7.33 -46.52 -19.28
C SER A 993 -8.20 -47.51 -20.08
N GLY A 994 -7.61 -48.64 -20.51
CA GLY A 994 -8.35 -49.72 -21.16
C GLY A 994 -9.42 -50.40 -20.28
N HIS A 995 -9.44 -50.13 -18.98
CA HIS A 995 -10.42 -50.66 -18.01
C HIS A 995 -11.40 -49.60 -17.48
N ALA A 996 -11.20 -48.33 -17.82
CA ALA A 996 -12.04 -47.22 -17.37
C ALA A 996 -13.51 -47.35 -17.78
N THR A 997 -14.40 -46.67 -17.04
CA THR A 997 -15.79 -46.49 -17.48
C THR A 997 -15.85 -45.74 -18.79
N LYS A 998 -16.80 -46.11 -19.65
CA LYS A 998 -17.02 -45.51 -20.96
C LYS A 998 -18.33 -44.74 -20.97
N PRO A 999 -18.45 -43.61 -21.69
CA PRO A 999 -19.72 -42.97 -21.97
C PRO A 999 -20.77 -43.97 -22.49
N GLY A 1000 -21.91 -44.04 -21.81
CA GLY A 1000 -23.00 -44.98 -22.08
C GLY A 1000 -22.95 -46.31 -21.32
N ASP A 1001 -21.93 -46.57 -20.49
CA ASP A 1001 -21.92 -47.73 -19.58
C ASP A 1001 -23.08 -47.64 -18.56
N LEU A 1002 -23.70 -48.79 -18.28
CA LEU A 1002 -24.72 -48.93 -17.23
C LEU A 1002 -24.08 -49.53 -15.97
N VAL A 1003 -24.20 -48.82 -14.85
CA VAL A 1003 -23.71 -49.27 -13.53
C VAL A 1003 -24.87 -49.43 -12.56
N ARG A 1004 -24.68 -50.18 -11.46
CA ARG A 1004 -25.70 -50.36 -10.41
C ARG A 1004 -25.13 -49.95 -9.06
N ALA A 1005 -25.83 -49.06 -8.37
CA ALA A 1005 -25.49 -48.60 -7.03
C ALA A 1005 -25.91 -49.59 -5.94
N MET A 1006 -25.41 -49.38 -4.72
CA MET A 1006 -25.64 -50.19 -3.52
C MET A 1006 -27.13 -50.36 -3.18
N ASN A 1007 -27.96 -49.32 -3.35
CA ASN A 1007 -29.42 -49.40 -3.17
C ASN A 1007 -30.16 -50.13 -4.32
N GLY A 1008 -29.42 -50.66 -5.31
CA GLY A 1008 -29.95 -51.38 -6.45
C GLY A 1008 -30.36 -50.52 -7.64
N LYS A 1009 -30.37 -49.18 -7.55
CA LYS A 1009 -30.70 -48.30 -8.69
C LYS A 1009 -29.65 -48.39 -9.79
N THR A 1010 -30.09 -48.27 -11.04
CA THR A 1010 -29.26 -48.32 -12.26
C THR A 1010 -28.98 -46.92 -12.81
N ILE A 1011 -27.72 -46.67 -13.18
CA ILE A 1011 -27.23 -45.36 -13.62
C ILE A 1011 -26.55 -45.52 -14.98
N ILE A 1012 -26.98 -44.76 -15.98
CA ILE A 1012 -26.22 -44.56 -17.22
C ILE A 1012 -25.14 -43.51 -16.96
N VAL A 1013 -23.89 -43.83 -17.26
CA VAL A 1013 -22.74 -42.93 -17.18
C VAL A 1013 -22.49 -42.32 -18.55
N ASP A 1014 -23.25 -41.29 -18.93
CA ASP A 1014 -23.08 -40.61 -20.23
C ASP A 1014 -21.87 -39.66 -20.27
N ASN A 1015 -21.35 -39.25 -19.10
CA ASN A 1015 -20.13 -38.46 -18.96
C ASN A 1015 -19.29 -39.01 -17.80
N THR A 1016 -18.01 -39.34 -18.02
CA THR A 1016 -17.13 -39.83 -16.94
C THR A 1016 -16.47 -38.72 -16.12
N ASP A 1017 -16.62 -37.46 -16.55
CA ASP A 1017 -16.31 -36.22 -15.81
C ASP A 1017 -17.45 -35.81 -14.85
N ALA A 1018 -18.24 -36.80 -14.44
CA ALA A 1018 -19.34 -36.71 -13.49
C ALA A 1018 -19.32 -37.94 -12.57
N GLU A 1019 -18.12 -38.25 -12.09
CA GLU A 1019 -17.68 -39.35 -11.23
C GLU A 1019 -18.02 -39.15 -9.75
N GLY A 1020 -17.94 -37.92 -9.23
CA GLY A 1020 -18.04 -37.64 -7.80
C GLY A 1020 -19.41 -37.99 -7.27
N ARG A 1021 -20.45 -37.77 -8.08
CA ARG A 1021 -21.82 -38.21 -7.78
C ARG A 1021 -21.97 -39.73 -7.82
N LEU A 1022 -21.17 -40.44 -8.61
CA LEU A 1022 -21.17 -41.91 -8.66
C LEU A 1022 -20.55 -42.51 -7.39
N ILE A 1023 -19.46 -41.94 -6.88
CA ILE A 1023 -18.84 -42.43 -5.63
C ILE A 1023 -19.67 -42.04 -4.39
N LEU A 1024 -20.26 -40.83 -4.41
CA LEU A 1024 -21.16 -40.36 -3.36
C LEU A 1024 -22.48 -41.16 -3.33
N ALA A 1025 -23.01 -41.62 -4.47
CA ALA A 1025 -24.24 -42.42 -4.51
C ALA A 1025 -24.17 -43.64 -3.58
N ASP A 1026 -23.07 -44.40 -3.63
CA ASP A 1026 -22.88 -45.57 -2.78
C ASP A 1026 -22.57 -45.19 -1.32
N ALA A 1027 -21.80 -44.12 -1.10
CA ALA A 1027 -21.51 -43.62 0.25
C ALA A 1027 -22.76 -43.07 0.98
N LEU A 1028 -23.66 -42.40 0.25
CA LEU A 1028 -24.97 -41.95 0.75
C LEU A 1028 -25.91 -43.13 1.03
N CYS A 1029 -25.85 -44.21 0.24
CA CYS A 1029 -26.54 -45.46 0.56
C CYS A 1029 -26.01 -46.05 1.88
N TYR A 1030 -24.70 -46.14 2.05
CA TYR A 1030 -24.09 -46.70 3.26
C TYR A 1030 -24.32 -45.83 4.50
N ALA A 1031 -24.35 -44.50 4.35
CA ALA A 1031 -24.66 -43.55 5.43
C ALA A 1031 -25.98 -43.84 6.17
N GLN A 1032 -26.94 -44.50 5.52
CA GLN A 1032 -28.23 -44.85 6.12
C GLN A 1032 -28.16 -46.08 7.04
N GLU A 1033 -27.16 -46.96 6.93
CA GLU A 1033 -26.99 -48.09 7.86
C GLU A 1033 -26.75 -47.64 9.31
N PHE A 1034 -26.22 -46.42 9.50
CA PHE A 1034 -25.95 -45.81 10.80
C PHE A 1034 -27.18 -45.20 11.48
N ASN A 1035 -28.36 -45.21 10.83
CA ASN A 1035 -29.58 -44.54 11.28
C ASN A 1035 -29.35 -43.08 11.77
N PRO A 1036 -28.74 -42.22 10.93
CA PRO A 1036 -28.24 -40.93 11.37
C PRO A 1036 -29.36 -39.92 11.63
N ARG A 1037 -29.09 -38.95 12.53
CA ARG A 1037 -29.97 -37.80 12.78
C ARG A 1037 -30.15 -36.94 11.53
N PHE A 1038 -29.08 -36.76 10.76
CA PHE A 1038 -29.08 -36.21 9.40
C PHE A 1038 -27.78 -36.60 8.67
N ILE A 1039 -27.80 -36.46 7.35
CA ILE A 1039 -26.62 -36.68 6.49
C ILE A 1039 -26.16 -35.35 5.90
N LEU A 1040 -24.86 -35.06 5.92
CA LEU A 1040 -24.26 -33.89 5.28
C LEU A 1040 -23.13 -34.36 4.36
N ASP A 1041 -23.29 -34.25 3.04
CA ASP A 1041 -22.21 -34.55 2.09
C ASP A 1041 -21.53 -33.31 1.52
N ILE A 1042 -20.24 -33.43 1.25
CA ILE A 1042 -19.34 -32.34 0.87
C ILE A 1042 -18.52 -32.78 -0.33
N ALA A 1043 -18.55 -32.00 -1.41
CA ALA A 1043 -17.88 -32.37 -2.64
C ALA A 1043 -17.51 -31.19 -3.52
N THR A 1044 -16.33 -31.28 -4.14
CA THR A 1044 -15.97 -30.53 -5.35
C THR A 1044 -16.74 -31.12 -6.54
N LEU A 1045 -18.04 -30.81 -6.64
CA LEU A 1045 -18.94 -31.62 -7.47
C LEU A 1045 -19.17 -31.06 -8.87
N THR A 1046 -19.22 -29.73 -9.04
CA THR A 1046 -19.48 -29.14 -10.37
C THR A 1046 -18.71 -27.86 -10.66
N GLY A 1047 -18.09 -27.78 -11.84
CA GLY A 1047 -17.61 -26.50 -12.40
C GLY A 1047 -18.73 -25.47 -12.60
N ALA A 1048 -20.00 -25.93 -12.69
CA ALA A 1048 -21.16 -25.05 -12.65
C ALA A 1048 -21.28 -24.25 -11.34
N MET A 1049 -20.71 -24.71 -10.23
CA MET A 1049 -20.66 -23.96 -8.97
C MET A 1049 -19.66 -22.81 -9.01
N ARG A 1050 -18.46 -23.03 -9.58
CA ARG A 1050 -17.49 -21.94 -9.89
C ARG A 1050 -18.16 -20.84 -10.74
N VAL A 1051 -19.02 -21.21 -11.69
CA VAL A 1051 -19.77 -20.26 -12.53
C VAL A 1051 -20.94 -19.58 -11.80
N ALA A 1052 -21.55 -20.24 -10.80
CA ALA A 1052 -22.75 -19.74 -10.12
C ALA A 1052 -22.47 -18.81 -8.93
N LEU A 1053 -21.47 -19.13 -8.10
CA LEU A 1053 -21.16 -18.41 -6.85
C LEU A 1053 -19.69 -17.98 -6.75
N SER A 1054 -18.86 -18.29 -7.76
CA SER A 1054 -17.40 -18.17 -7.65
C SER A 1054 -16.89 -18.89 -6.39
N ASN A 1055 -15.84 -18.34 -5.81
CA ASN A 1055 -15.26 -18.57 -4.50
C ASN A 1055 -15.97 -17.83 -3.34
N SER A 1056 -17.06 -17.10 -3.58
CA SER A 1056 -17.63 -16.21 -2.54
C SER A 1056 -18.39 -16.95 -1.43
N ALA A 1057 -19.00 -18.10 -1.72
CA ALA A 1057 -19.73 -18.96 -0.77
C ALA A 1057 -19.81 -20.42 -1.26
N THR A 1058 -20.02 -21.36 -0.33
CA THR A 1058 -20.35 -22.77 -0.66
C THR A 1058 -21.82 -22.90 -1.06
N GLY A 1059 -22.12 -23.62 -2.15
CA GLY A 1059 -23.50 -23.85 -2.58
C GLY A 1059 -24.15 -25.01 -1.83
N VAL A 1060 -25.30 -24.78 -1.18
CA VAL A 1060 -25.99 -25.78 -0.33
C VAL A 1060 -27.34 -26.17 -0.91
N PHE A 1061 -27.55 -27.48 -1.08
CA PHE A 1061 -28.82 -28.08 -1.48
C PHE A 1061 -29.35 -28.95 -0.33
N THR A 1062 -30.65 -28.88 -0.05
CA THR A 1062 -31.21 -29.59 1.11
C THR A 1062 -32.74 -29.75 1.05
N ASN A 1063 -33.25 -30.82 1.66
CA ASN A 1063 -34.67 -31.06 1.93
C ASN A 1063 -35.16 -30.49 3.27
N ASP A 1064 -34.27 -29.96 4.10
CA ASP A 1064 -34.56 -29.47 5.46
C ASP A 1064 -34.43 -27.93 5.52
N GLY A 1065 -35.30 -27.27 6.28
CA GLY A 1065 -35.28 -25.82 6.46
C GLY A 1065 -34.31 -25.39 7.55
N ASP A 1066 -34.50 -25.97 8.73
CA ASP A 1066 -33.92 -25.55 9.99
C ASP A 1066 -32.42 -25.94 10.06
N LEU A 1067 -32.04 -27.08 9.48
CA LEU A 1067 -30.63 -27.47 9.32
C LEU A 1067 -29.86 -26.50 8.41
N PHE A 1068 -30.48 -25.97 7.35
CA PHE A 1068 -29.84 -24.95 6.52
C PHE A 1068 -29.67 -23.64 7.29
N ASP A 1069 -30.70 -23.18 7.99
CA ASP A 1069 -30.62 -21.93 8.75
C ASP A 1069 -29.55 -22.01 9.85
N ALA A 1070 -29.43 -23.13 10.56
CA ALA A 1070 -28.36 -23.38 11.52
C ALA A 1070 -26.96 -23.44 10.86
N LEU A 1071 -26.84 -23.94 9.63
CA LEU A 1071 -25.58 -23.96 8.87
C LEU A 1071 -25.21 -22.56 8.32
N ARG A 1072 -26.20 -21.75 7.88
CA ARG A 1072 -26.02 -20.34 7.49
C ARG A 1072 -25.54 -19.52 8.67
N ASP A 1073 -26.17 -19.65 9.82
CA ASP A 1073 -25.83 -18.88 11.02
C ASP A 1073 -24.42 -19.27 11.52
N ALA A 1074 -24.02 -20.53 11.39
CA ALA A 1074 -22.63 -20.96 11.59
C ALA A 1074 -21.67 -20.30 10.58
N GLY A 1075 -22.00 -20.29 9.29
CA GLY A 1075 -21.20 -19.64 8.23
C GLY A 1075 -21.06 -18.12 8.42
N THR A 1076 -22.10 -17.49 8.97
CA THR A 1076 -22.12 -16.06 9.31
C THR A 1076 -21.12 -15.75 10.44
N VAL A 1077 -21.00 -16.62 11.45
CA VAL A 1077 -20.05 -16.47 12.55
C VAL A 1077 -18.60 -16.72 12.11
N THR A 1078 -18.36 -17.70 11.25
CA THR A 1078 -17.01 -18.04 10.74
C THR A 1078 -16.52 -17.14 9.62
N GLY A 1079 -17.40 -16.38 8.96
CA GLY A 1079 -17.12 -15.66 7.72
C GLY A 1079 -17.07 -16.58 6.48
N ASP A 1080 -17.13 -17.90 6.68
CA ASP A 1080 -16.99 -18.88 5.61
C ASP A 1080 -18.38 -19.30 5.10
N ARG A 1081 -18.92 -18.40 4.26
CA ARG A 1081 -20.32 -18.35 3.83
C ARG A 1081 -20.82 -19.62 3.12
N VAL A 1082 -22.10 -19.88 3.33
CA VAL A 1082 -22.91 -20.88 2.62
C VAL A 1082 -24.10 -20.17 1.97
N TRP A 1083 -24.58 -20.67 0.83
CA TRP A 1083 -25.72 -20.07 0.10
C TRP A 1083 -26.68 -21.14 -0.41
N ARG A 1084 -27.99 -20.97 -0.21
CA ARG A 1084 -28.99 -21.99 -0.57
C ARG A 1084 -29.26 -22.00 -2.07
N LEU A 1085 -29.30 -23.20 -2.65
CA LEU A 1085 -29.63 -23.45 -4.04
C LEU A 1085 -30.81 -24.44 -4.18
N PRO A 1086 -31.57 -24.38 -5.29
CA PRO A 1086 -32.86 -25.03 -5.38
C PRO A 1086 -32.79 -26.55 -5.61
N LEU A 1087 -33.20 -27.33 -4.62
CA LEU A 1087 -33.44 -28.77 -4.73
C LEU A 1087 -34.88 -29.06 -5.25
N TRP A 1088 -35.19 -28.58 -6.46
CA TRP A 1088 -36.54 -28.73 -7.05
C TRP A 1088 -36.72 -30.04 -7.83
N GLN A 1089 -37.93 -30.62 -7.74
CA GLN A 1089 -38.35 -31.80 -8.51
C GLN A 1089 -38.12 -31.67 -10.03
N HIS A 1090 -38.15 -30.44 -10.56
CA HIS A 1090 -37.79 -30.16 -11.95
C HIS A 1090 -36.43 -30.77 -12.33
N PHE A 1091 -35.40 -30.59 -11.50
CA PHE A 1091 -34.06 -31.10 -11.77
C PHE A 1091 -33.98 -32.62 -11.60
N THR A 1092 -34.73 -33.19 -10.65
CA THR A 1092 -34.87 -34.64 -10.49
C THR A 1092 -35.50 -35.28 -11.73
N ASP A 1093 -36.50 -34.62 -12.33
CA ASP A 1093 -37.17 -35.09 -13.55
C ASP A 1093 -36.23 -35.09 -14.79
N GLU A 1094 -35.25 -34.18 -14.85
CA GLU A 1094 -34.22 -34.18 -15.90
C GLU A 1094 -33.26 -35.38 -15.82
N VAL A 1095 -32.93 -35.85 -14.61
CA VAL A 1095 -31.99 -36.98 -14.37
C VAL A 1095 -32.67 -38.34 -14.16
N THR A 1096 -34.01 -38.37 -14.05
CA THR A 1096 -34.82 -39.60 -13.91
C THR A 1096 -35.83 -39.77 -15.05
N LYS A 1097 -36.96 -39.04 -15.04
CA LYS A 1097 -38.11 -39.25 -15.95
C LYS A 1097 -37.81 -39.09 -17.44
N LYS A 1098 -36.75 -38.35 -17.80
CA LYS A 1098 -36.30 -38.21 -19.21
C LYS A 1098 -35.32 -39.29 -19.66
N VAL A 1099 -34.86 -40.14 -18.76
CA VAL A 1099 -33.97 -41.27 -19.05
C VAL A 1099 -34.78 -42.44 -19.60
N LYS A 1100 -34.17 -43.22 -20.50
CA LYS A 1100 -34.78 -44.41 -21.09
C LYS A 1100 -33.84 -45.60 -20.91
N GLY A 1101 -34.33 -46.68 -20.32
CA GLY A 1101 -33.57 -47.93 -20.13
C GLY A 1101 -32.78 -48.05 -18.82
N ALA A 1102 -32.83 -47.05 -17.93
CA ALA A 1102 -32.23 -47.05 -16.60
C ALA A 1102 -33.05 -46.17 -15.63
N ASP A 1103 -32.79 -46.30 -14.34
CA ASP A 1103 -33.45 -45.50 -13.29
C ASP A 1103 -32.94 -44.04 -13.28
N LEU A 1104 -31.64 -43.84 -13.53
CA LEU A 1104 -30.98 -42.53 -13.62
C LEU A 1104 -30.00 -42.42 -14.80
N ASN A 1105 -29.64 -41.19 -15.10
CA ASN A 1105 -28.45 -40.83 -15.88
C ASN A 1105 -27.59 -39.88 -15.04
N ASN A 1106 -26.26 -40.05 -15.04
CA ASN A 1106 -25.38 -39.22 -14.22
C ASN A 1106 -25.28 -37.76 -14.71
N ILE A 1107 -25.70 -37.46 -15.94
CA ILE A 1107 -25.80 -36.10 -16.47
C ILE A 1107 -27.19 -35.80 -17.08
N ALA A 1108 -27.73 -34.62 -16.76
CA ALA A 1108 -28.95 -34.12 -17.37
C ALA A 1108 -28.67 -33.59 -18.79
N LYS A 1109 -29.62 -33.79 -19.71
CA LYS A 1109 -29.50 -33.32 -21.11
C LYS A 1109 -30.11 -31.92 -21.34
N CYS A 1110 -30.42 -31.20 -20.26
CA CYS A 1110 -30.88 -29.82 -20.27
C CYS A 1110 -29.73 -28.81 -20.42
N LYS A 1111 -30.04 -27.58 -20.85
CA LYS A 1111 -29.07 -26.47 -20.86
C LYS A 1111 -29.16 -25.68 -19.56
N GLY A 1112 -28.07 -25.63 -18.79
CA GLY A 1112 -28.01 -24.95 -17.49
C GLY A 1112 -28.41 -25.85 -16.32
N GLY A 1113 -28.28 -25.33 -15.09
CA GLY A 1113 -28.65 -26.06 -13.86
C GLY A 1113 -27.73 -27.22 -13.46
N GLY A 1114 -26.44 -27.18 -13.85
CA GLY A 1114 -25.50 -28.29 -13.64
C GLY A 1114 -25.36 -28.75 -12.18
N SER A 1115 -25.19 -27.82 -11.24
CA SER A 1115 -25.12 -28.13 -9.80
C SER A 1115 -26.47 -28.60 -9.25
N CYS A 1116 -27.58 -28.02 -9.73
CA CYS A 1116 -28.93 -28.38 -9.28
C CYS A 1116 -29.32 -29.81 -9.72
N THR A 1117 -28.92 -30.20 -10.94
CA THR A 1117 -29.11 -31.57 -11.45
C THR A 1117 -28.13 -32.57 -10.84
N ALA A 1118 -26.93 -32.14 -10.42
CA ALA A 1118 -26.02 -32.95 -9.60
C ALA A 1118 -26.60 -33.25 -8.21
N ALA A 1119 -27.10 -32.22 -7.50
CA ALA A 1119 -27.78 -32.39 -6.22
C ALA A 1119 -29.06 -33.23 -6.35
N ALA A 1120 -29.84 -33.02 -7.41
CA ALA A 1120 -31.03 -33.83 -7.67
C ALA A 1120 -30.72 -35.30 -7.99
N PHE A 1121 -29.55 -35.61 -8.57
CA PHE A 1121 -29.04 -36.97 -8.72
C PHE A 1121 -28.66 -37.56 -7.35
N LEU A 1122 -27.91 -36.84 -6.51
CA LEU A 1122 -27.53 -37.31 -5.17
C LEU A 1122 -28.75 -37.59 -4.28
N ARG A 1123 -29.80 -36.75 -4.38
CA ARG A 1123 -31.04 -36.90 -3.61
C ARG A 1123 -31.70 -38.26 -3.74
N GLU A 1124 -31.56 -38.91 -4.91
CA GLU A 1124 -32.12 -40.23 -5.19
C GLU A 1124 -31.42 -41.38 -4.46
N PHE A 1125 -30.29 -41.13 -3.80
CA PHE A 1125 -29.56 -42.13 -3.00
C PHE A 1125 -29.79 -42.00 -1.49
N VAL A 1126 -30.53 -40.97 -1.07
CA VAL A 1126 -30.95 -40.74 0.32
C VAL A 1126 -32.44 -41.06 0.48
N ALA A 1127 -32.83 -41.75 1.56
CA ALA A 1127 -34.24 -42.00 1.89
C ALA A 1127 -35.07 -40.70 1.95
N LYS A 1128 -36.38 -40.81 1.68
CA LYS A 1128 -37.23 -39.62 1.53
C LYS A 1128 -37.31 -38.79 2.81
N ASP A 1129 -37.40 -39.45 3.95
CA ASP A 1129 -37.71 -38.83 5.24
C ASP A 1129 -36.45 -38.54 6.10
N THR A 1130 -35.25 -38.85 5.58
CA THR A 1130 -33.97 -38.50 6.22
C THR A 1130 -33.60 -37.04 5.91
N PRO A 1131 -33.33 -36.19 6.92
CA PRO A 1131 -32.82 -34.85 6.69
C PRO A 1131 -31.41 -34.90 6.08
N TRP A 1132 -31.18 -34.08 5.04
CA TRP A 1132 -29.98 -34.15 4.22
C TRP A 1132 -29.54 -32.78 3.69
N MET A 1133 -28.23 -32.55 3.68
CA MET A 1133 -27.59 -31.40 3.05
C MET A 1133 -26.44 -31.86 2.15
N HIS A 1134 -26.36 -31.28 0.95
CA HIS A 1134 -25.23 -31.40 0.03
C HIS A 1134 -24.56 -30.05 -0.15
N LEU A 1135 -23.24 -30.01 0.06
CA LEU A 1135 -22.37 -28.85 -0.09
C LEU A 1135 -21.50 -29.03 -1.34
N ASP A 1136 -21.81 -28.31 -2.42
CA ASP A 1136 -20.91 -28.21 -3.58
C ASP A 1136 -19.87 -27.11 -3.29
N ILE A 1137 -18.66 -27.56 -2.97
CA ILE A 1137 -17.51 -26.72 -2.60
C ILE A 1137 -16.57 -26.44 -3.77
N ALA A 1138 -16.91 -26.87 -5.00
CA ALA A 1138 -16.07 -26.65 -6.18
C ALA A 1138 -15.79 -25.15 -6.45
N GLY A 1139 -16.70 -24.27 -6.04
CA GLY A 1139 -16.49 -22.82 -6.07
C GLY A 1139 -15.37 -22.34 -5.13
N VAL A 1140 -15.30 -22.88 -3.91
CA VAL A 1140 -14.41 -22.41 -2.84
C VAL A 1140 -13.09 -23.18 -2.71
N MET A 1141 -12.91 -24.27 -3.47
CA MET A 1141 -11.76 -25.19 -3.41
C MET A 1141 -10.39 -24.46 -3.39
N GLY A 1142 -10.15 -23.62 -4.38
CA GLY A 1142 -8.91 -22.88 -4.62
C GLY A 1142 -8.62 -22.75 -6.13
N PRO A 1143 -7.49 -22.12 -6.50
CA PRO A 1143 -6.62 -21.34 -5.63
C PRO A 1143 -7.28 -20.02 -5.17
N ALA A 1144 -7.01 -19.57 -3.95
CA ALA A 1144 -7.47 -18.26 -3.51
C ALA A 1144 -6.73 -17.12 -4.24
N HIS A 1145 -7.49 -16.29 -4.96
CA HIS A 1145 -7.16 -14.89 -5.25
C HIS A 1145 -7.51 -13.99 -4.04
N ASP A 1146 -7.22 -12.69 -4.11
CA ASP A 1146 -7.08 -11.75 -2.98
C ASP A 1146 -8.35 -11.46 -2.13
N GLU A 1147 -9.42 -12.23 -2.27
CA GLU A 1147 -10.73 -12.02 -1.62
C GLU A 1147 -10.79 -12.40 -0.14
N VAL A 1148 -9.93 -13.31 0.34
CA VAL A 1148 -9.92 -13.76 1.75
C VAL A 1148 -8.62 -13.31 2.43
N PRO A 1149 -8.59 -12.16 3.16
CA PRO A 1149 -7.35 -11.52 3.59
C PRO A 1149 -6.44 -12.33 4.53
N TYR A 1150 -6.94 -13.44 5.08
CA TYR A 1150 -6.26 -14.31 6.04
C TYR A 1150 -6.00 -15.73 5.51
N VAL A 1151 -6.26 -16.03 4.24
CA VAL A 1151 -5.92 -17.31 3.60
C VAL A 1151 -4.96 -17.04 2.44
N PRO A 1152 -3.65 -17.36 2.55
CA PRO A 1152 -2.71 -17.15 1.45
C PRO A 1152 -2.97 -18.13 0.29
N SER A 1153 -2.56 -17.72 -0.91
CA SER A 1153 -2.80 -18.45 -2.17
C SER A 1153 -2.33 -19.91 -2.13
N GLY A 1154 -3.11 -20.79 -2.74
CA GLY A 1154 -3.13 -22.23 -2.52
C GLY A 1154 -4.57 -22.72 -2.33
N MET A 1155 -4.73 -24.00 -1.98
CA MET A 1155 -6.04 -24.56 -1.64
C MET A 1155 -6.55 -23.97 -0.32
N THR A 1156 -7.88 -23.87 -0.18
CA THR A 1156 -8.50 -23.08 0.90
C THR A 1156 -8.94 -23.92 2.10
N GLY A 1157 -9.23 -25.22 1.91
CA GLY A 1157 -9.79 -26.09 2.96
C GLY A 1157 -11.19 -25.66 3.45
N ARG A 1158 -11.89 -24.82 2.68
CA ARG A 1158 -13.24 -24.33 3.02
C ARG A 1158 -14.31 -25.38 2.69
N PRO A 1159 -15.40 -25.52 3.46
CA PRO A 1159 -15.81 -24.66 4.58
C PRO A 1159 -15.55 -25.29 5.97
N THR A 1160 -14.37 -25.88 6.22
CA THR A 1160 -14.05 -26.65 7.44
C THR A 1160 -14.47 -25.95 8.75
N ARG A 1161 -14.23 -24.64 8.89
CA ARG A 1161 -14.58 -23.91 10.13
C ARG A 1161 -16.09 -23.82 10.36
N THR A 1162 -16.87 -23.62 9.30
CA THR A 1162 -18.34 -23.58 9.36
C THR A 1162 -18.92 -24.91 9.80
N LEU A 1163 -18.35 -26.02 9.34
CA LEU A 1163 -18.75 -27.37 9.76
C LEU A 1163 -18.49 -27.62 11.25
N ILE A 1164 -17.33 -27.17 11.76
CA ILE A 1164 -16.99 -27.25 13.19
C ILE A 1164 -17.94 -26.36 14.01
N GLN A 1165 -18.16 -25.11 13.58
CA GLN A 1165 -19.07 -24.17 14.22
C GLN A 1165 -20.50 -24.72 14.29
N PHE A 1166 -21.00 -25.28 13.19
CA PHE A 1166 -22.32 -25.90 13.10
C PHE A 1166 -22.47 -27.10 14.06
N LEU A 1167 -21.46 -27.98 14.16
CA LEU A 1167 -21.48 -29.07 15.13
C LEU A 1167 -21.36 -28.59 16.59
N GLN A 1168 -20.78 -27.42 16.84
CA GLN A 1168 -20.79 -26.78 18.16
C GLN A 1168 -22.16 -26.20 18.52
N THR A 1169 -22.79 -25.43 17.62
CA THR A 1169 -24.05 -24.70 17.91
C THR A 1169 -25.33 -25.51 17.74
N LEU A 1170 -25.30 -26.59 16.94
CA LEU A 1170 -26.43 -27.51 16.82
C LEU A 1170 -26.83 -28.06 18.20
N SER A 1171 -28.11 -27.99 18.54
CA SER A 1171 -28.69 -28.57 19.77
C SER A 1171 -28.74 -30.09 19.73
#